data_AF-A0A7S1NGX9-F1
#
_entry.id   AF-A0A7S1NGX9-F1
#
_cell.length_a   1.000
_cell.length_b   1.000
_cell.length_c   1.000
_cell.angle_alpha   90.00
_cell.angle_beta   90.00
_cell.angle_gamma   90.00
#
_symmetry.space_group_name_H-M   'P 1'
#
loop_
_entity.id
_entity.type
_entity.pdbx_description
1 polymer ?
#
loop_
_entity_poly.entity_id
_entity_poly.type
_entity_poly.pdbx_seq_one_letter_code
_entity_poly.pdbx_strand_id
1 'polypeptide(L)'
;VDSEGNTIAGCGVHASGAGFEMMDSLKYDLPSMNDAIEWQDWEEACASANSSIAMFSMSSSIMDGERGEYADMIFPWYEDENFRAQILDGRFPDQGVATPDEARTLWAHDGYDILDVRTEYEREDRGHIRIEKKAVHIPLIHGEYRYNPELNKKALTQRVNPKFLDQFKARFPDPDKAKIIVMCSDGRNRSLQVLQMLDELGIYHLVGMKGGYNNWDRTFDPKGRRRDVGMATEVYDHVDSEGNTIAGCGVHASGAGFEMMDSLKYDLPSMNDAIEWQDWEEACASATSSVAMFSMSSSIMDGERGEYSEMVFPWHDDVNYRAQTLDGRYPDEGVASPDQARILWEFDGYDIVDIRAEGERDQKGSIKIGKGCVHIPLINGQFRYDSALGRKAIQQKANLNFLEQIKAKYPDPNAAKLIIMCSDGRDRALQVLQMLDELGIYHLVGMKGGFNLWDRTFDVKGRRRDVGIATEAYDHVDSEGNTIAGCGIHASGAGFEIMDSPSMDQGSLYDDTEWLDWEEAKSGQRVDQIAMFMTTSMPVMTHKRYEDPGFQARTKLEFPEKCIANAEEARVLWDLEKYTIVDVRADWEREDSGQITNDTVVHIPLIYSEKLYDPELDQKVITQEANAQWMKEIQARFPDPDTKLLIMDSDGRDRALQALQVLHEANYEAVVSMRGGYNAWNEAFDNKLQRRYPEIETIQEIEQMAPQENIIWLDWSISLDPCPLTVNE
;
A
#
# COMPACT_ATOMS: atom_id res chain seq x y z
N VAL A 1 -11.49 7.01 -50.44
CA VAL A 1 -12.55 6.83 -51.45
C VAL A 1 -11.87 6.36 -52.73
N ASP A 2 -12.35 5.31 -53.38
CA ASP A 2 -11.71 4.80 -54.62
C ASP A 2 -12.14 5.57 -55.87
N SER A 3 -11.59 5.15 -57.01
CA SER A 3 -11.85 5.71 -58.34
C SER A 3 -13.31 5.59 -58.80
N GLU A 4 -14.15 4.86 -58.06
CA GLU A 4 -15.58 4.72 -58.31
C GLU A 4 -16.44 5.57 -57.35
N GLY A 5 -15.80 6.34 -56.46
CA GLY A 5 -16.50 7.23 -55.53
C GLY A 5 -17.01 6.55 -54.26
N ASN A 6 -16.58 5.33 -53.97
CA ASN A 6 -16.97 4.62 -52.75
C ASN A 6 -16.05 4.96 -51.58
N THR A 7 -16.63 5.24 -50.41
CA THR A 7 -15.86 5.53 -49.20
C THR A 7 -15.32 4.22 -48.61
N ILE A 8 -14.06 3.92 -48.89
CA ILE A 8 -13.34 2.83 -48.23
C ILE A 8 -12.91 3.30 -46.84
N ALA A 9 -13.23 2.54 -45.80
CA ALA A 9 -12.74 2.78 -44.45
C ALA A 9 -11.22 2.56 -44.42
N GLY A 10 -10.45 3.64 -44.29
CA GLY A 10 -9.01 3.57 -44.07
C GLY A 10 -8.72 3.29 -42.59
N CYS A 11 -8.11 2.15 -42.30
CA CYS A 11 -7.42 1.94 -41.04
C CYS A 11 -6.29 2.96 -40.93
N GLY A 12 -6.25 3.72 -39.83
CA GLY A 12 -5.21 4.72 -39.58
C GLY A 12 -3.82 4.11 -39.61
N VAL A 13 -2.92 4.74 -40.36
CA VAL A 13 -1.48 4.46 -40.32
C VAL A 13 -0.92 5.15 -39.08
N HIS A 14 -0.47 4.36 -38.11
CA HIS A 14 0.42 4.81 -37.05
C HIS A 14 1.82 5.02 -37.66
N ALA A 15 2.30 6.25 -37.72
CA ALA A 15 3.68 6.54 -38.05
C ALA A 15 4.53 6.47 -36.78
N SER A 16 5.14 5.32 -36.49
CA SER A 16 6.31 5.25 -35.62
C SER A 16 7.54 5.59 -36.47
N GLY A 17 8.20 6.69 -36.14
CA GLY A 17 9.44 7.09 -36.82
C GLY A 17 10.54 6.05 -36.60
N ALA A 18 10.95 5.40 -37.69
CA ALA A 18 12.28 4.82 -37.83
C ALA A 18 12.69 5.05 -39.30
N GLY A 19 13.85 5.67 -39.50
CA GLY A 19 14.34 6.08 -40.80
C GLY A 19 14.53 4.89 -41.74
N PHE A 20 13.97 4.99 -42.95
CA PHE A 20 14.39 4.19 -44.08
C PHE A 20 15.53 4.91 -44.79
N GLU A 21 16.77 4.61 -44.40
CA GLU A 21 17.87 4.63 -45.36
C GLU A 21 17.94 3.25 -46.03
N MET A 22 18.20 3.25 -47.34
CA MET A 22 18.24 2.12 -48.26
C MET A 22 16.91 1.69 -48.90
N MET A 23 16.49 2.46 -49.90
CA MET A 23 16.23 1.86 -51.21
C MET A 23 16.89 2.69 -52.30
N ASP A 24 18.04 2.19 -52.75
CA ASP A 24 18.62 2.55 -54.02
C ASP A 24 17.71 2.09 -55.17
N SER A 25 17.67 2.91 -56.22
CA SER A 25 17.20 2.61 -57.57
C SER A 25 15.69 2.57 -57.86
N LEU A 26 15.13 3.73 -58.20
CA LEU A 26 14.18 3.82 -59.31
C LEU A 26 14.37 5.15 -60.05
N LYS A 27 15.11 5.07 -61.16
CA LYS A 27 15.30 6.14 -62.13
C LYS A 27 13.98 6.45 -62.83
N TYR A 28 13.58 7.71 -62.86
CA TYR A 28 12.88 8.28 -64.01
C TYR A 28 13.39 9.69 -64.30
N ASP A 29 13.78 9.89 -65.56
CA ASP A 29 14.27 11.12 -66.18
C ASP A 29 13.16 12.17 -66.29
N LEU A 30 13.41 13.40 -65.85
CA LEU A 30 12.76 14.60 -66.39
C LEU A 30 13.75 15.77 -66.49
N PRO A 31 13.60 16.65 -67.49
CA PRO A 31 14.69 17.38 -68.12
C PRO A 31 15.00 18.72 -67.46
N SER A 32 16.27 19.11 -67.57
CA SER A 32 16.77 20.43 -67.28
C SER A 32 16.07 21.52 -68.11
N MET A 33 15.62 22.59 -67.46
CA MET A 33 15.61 23.91 -68.07
C MET A 33 15.69 24.99 -66.98
N ASN A 34 16.87 25.62 -66.92
CA ASN A 34 17.01 27.00 -66.48
C ASN A 34 16.25 27.87 -67.48
N ASP A 35 15.37 28.75 -66.99
CA ASP A 35 15.33 30.14 -67.42
C ASP A 35 14.50 30.97 -66.43
N ALA A 36 15.00 32.18 -66.18
CA ALA A 36 14.43 33.18 -65.30
C ALA A 36 13.12 33.73 -65.89
N ILE A 37 12.07 33.83 -65.05
CA ILE A 37 10.87 34.59 -65.37
C ILE A 37 10.60 35.58 -64.23
N GLU A 38 10.40 36.83 -64.65
CA GLU A 38 10.05 38.01 -63.87
C GLU A 38 8.77 37.80 -63.03
N TRP A 39 8.77 38.39 -61.83
CA TRP A 39 7.60 38.48 -60.98
C TRP A 39 6.57 39.45 -61.60
N GLN A 40 5.45 38.92 -62.06
CA GLN A 40 4.21 39.67 -62.27
C GLN A 40 3.22 39.37 -61.14
N ASP A 41 2.41 40.38 -60.86
CA ASP A 41 1.65 40.61 -59.63
C ASP A 41 0.75 39.44 -59.16
N TRP A 42 0.82 39.20 -57.85
CA TRP A 42 0.06 38.16 -57.11
C TRP A 42 -1.45 38.51 -56.99
N GLU A 43 -1.87 39.75 -57.28
CA GLU A 43 -3.23 40.20 -56.94
C GLU A 43 -4.36 39.67 -57.85
N GLU A 44 -4.07 39.07 -59.01
CA GLU A 44 -5.12 38.53 -59.90
C GLU A 44 -5.40 37.02 -59.75
N ALA A 45 -4.55 36.25 -59.04
CA ALA A 45 -4.73 34.81 -58.89
C ALA A 45 -5.65 34.40 -57.71
N CYS A 46 -5.97 35.32 -56.80
CA CYS A 46 -6.78 35.01 -55.61
C CYS A 46 -8.30 35.23 -55.78
N ALA A 47 -8.77 35.65 -56.97
CA ALA A 47 -10.18 36.01 -57.17
C ALA A 47 -11.10 34.86 -57.65
N SER A 48 -10.60 33.65 -57.93
CA SER A 48 -11.42 32.57 -58.51
C SER A 48 -11.45 31.22 -57.77
N ALA A 49 -11.10 31.17 -56.48
CA ALA A 49 -11.12 29.92 -55.70
C ALA A 49 -11.86 29.99 -54.35
N ASN A 50 -12.85 30.88 -54.22
CA ASN A 50 -13.74 30.93 -53.06
C ASN A 50 -15.05 30.15 -53.31
N SER A 51 -14.95 28.83 -53.31
CA SER A 51 -16.04 27.95 -52.86
C SER A 51 -15.46 26.56 -52.61
N SER A 52 -15.68 26.04 -51.39
CA SER A 52 -15.24 24.72 -50.89
C SER A 52 -13.75 24.54 -50.59
N ILE A 53 -13.30 25.10 -49.47
CA ILE A 53 -12.46 24.47 -48.43
C ILE A 53 -12.51 25.43 -47.23
N ALA A 54 -13.36 25.13 -46.26
CA ALA A 54 -13.39 25.81 -44.97
C ALA A 54 -13.52 24.71 -43.92
N MET A 55 -12.39 24.15 -43.52
CA MET A 55 -12.11 23.61 -42.19
C MET A 55 -10.63 23.23 -42.14
N PHE A 56 -9.94 23.66 -41.08
CA PHE A 56 -8.53 23.44 -40.75
C PHE A 56 -7.47 24.24 -41.51
N SER A 57 -7.27 25.49 -41.08
CA SER A 57 -5.93 26.08 -40.89
C SER A 57 -6.07 27.44 -40.20
N MET A 58 -5.75 27.52 -38.91
CA MET A 58 -5.36 28.77 -38.27
C MET A 58 -4.15 28.52 -37.38
N SER A 59 -2.97 28.73 -37.95
CA SER A 59 -1.88 29.38 -37.23
C SER A 59 -1.09 30.26 -38.21
N SER A 60 -0.62 31.41 -37.71
CA SER A 60 0.20 32.43 -38.36
C SER A 60 -0.51 33.53 -39.17
N SER A 61 -1.12 34.48 -38.46
CA SER A 61 -0.88 35.91 -38.71
C SER A 61 -1.36 36.71 -37.50
N ILE A 62 -0.50 37.60 -36.99
CA ILE A 62 -0.78 38.93 -36.41
C ILE A 62 0.54 39.38 -35.77
N MET A 63 1.32 40.09 -36.57
CA MET A 63 2.16 41.20 -36.10
C MET A 63 1.46 42.48 -36.60
N ASP A 64 1.49 43.49 -35.73
CA ASP A 64 1.17 44.90 -35.94
C ASP A 64 -0.29 45.36 -35.90
N GLY A 65 -0.56 46.19 -34.88
CA GLY A 65 -1.47 47.32 -34.99
C GLY A 65 -2.70 47.30 -34.09
N GLU A 66 -2.59 48.00 -32.95
CA GLU A 66 -3.65 48.55 -32.09
C GLU A 66 -3.95 47.80 -30.78
N ARG A 67 -3.45 48.40 -29.68
CA ARG A 67 -3.80 48.06 -28.29
C ARG A 67 -5.23 48.54 -28.01
N GLY A 68 -6.21 47.71 -28.37
CA GLY A 68 -7.60 47.81 -27.92
C GLY A 68 -7.98 46.52 -27.18
N GLU A 69 -8.42 46.66 -25.93
CA GLU A 69 -9.26 45.75 -25.13
C GLU A 69 -9.41 44.28 -25.60
N TYR A 70 -8.42 43.43 -25.30
CA TYR A 70 -8.55 41.96 -25.35
C TYR A 70 -7.96 41.31 -24.10
N ALA A 71 -8.37 41.77 -22.91
CA ALA A 71 -7.95 41.20 -21.63
C ALA A 71 -8.70 39.91 -21.23
N ASP A 72 -9.79 39.56 -21.92
CA ASP A 72 -10.71 38.50 -21.46
C ASP A 72 -10.74 37.22 -22.32
N MET A 73 -9.81 37.01 -23.25
CA MET A 73 -9.69 35.72 -23.94
C MET A 73 -8.87 34.74 -23.12
N ILE A 74 -9.56 34.03 -22.22
CA ILE A 74 -9.11 32.76 -21.66
C ILE A 74 -8.87 31.82 -22.85
N PHE A 75 -7.61 31.44 -23.10
CA PHE A 75 -7.27 30.43 -24.10
C PHE A 75 -8.04 29.14 -23.77
N PRO A 76 -8.77 28.53 -24.72
CA PRO A 76 -9.58 27.35 -24.44
C PRO A 76 -8.65 26.17 -24.14
N TRP A 77 -8.48 25.89 -22.86
CA TRP A 77 -8.22 24.55 -22.41
C TRP A 77 -9.52 23.76 -22.66
N TYR A 78 -9.43 22.63 -23.38
CA TYR A 78 -10.58 21.75 -23.56
C TYR A 78 -10.82 21.00 -22.26
N GLU A 79 -11.52 21.64 -21.32
CA GLU A 79 -12.22 20.93 -20.26
C GLU A 79 -13.24 20.02 -20.94
N ASP A 80 -13.17 18.71 -20.69
CA ASP A 80 -14.28 17.82 -21.02
C ASP A 80 -15.54 18.39 -20.35
N GLU A 81 -16.57 18.68 -21.15
CA GLU A 81 -17.83 19.23 -20.64
C GLU A 81 -18.44 18.34 -19.56
N ASN A 82 -18.21 17.02 -19.63
CA ASN A 82 -18.63 16.07 -18.61
C ASN A 82 -17.85 16.25 -17.31
N PHE A 83 -16.52 16.40 -17.38
CA PHE A 83 -15.70 16.68 -16.20
C PHE A 83 -16.15 17.98 -15.55
N ARG A 84 -16.31 19.05 -16.34
CA ARG A 84 -16.80 20.34 -15.83
C ARG A 84 -18.17 20.20 -15.18
N ALA A 85 -19.11 19.51 -15.84
CA ALA A 85 -20.44 19.29 -15.29
C ALA A 85 -20.40 18.54 -13.96
N GLN A 86 -19.58 17.49 -13.85
CA GLN A 86 -19.42 16.72 -12.61
C GLN A 86 -18.88 17.56 -11.45
N ILE A 87 -17.94 18.49 -11.71
CA ILE A 87 -17.40 19.37 -10.66
C ILE A 87 -18.43 20.44 -10.24
N LEU A 88 -19.24 20.92 -11.19
CA LEU A 88 -20.25 21.95 -10.93
C LEU A 88 -21.58 21.40 -10.38
N ASP A 89 -21.84 20.09 -10.46
CA ASP A 89 -23.09 19.44 -10.00
C ASP A 89 -23.15 19.24 -8.47
N GLY A 90 -22.47 20.09 -7.70
CA GLY A 90 -22.58 20.12 -6.23
C GLY A 90 -21.63 19.20 -5.46
N ARG A 91 -20.60 18.63 -6.11
CA ARG A 91 -19.58 17.83 -5.41
C ARG A 91 -18.78 18.62 -4.36
N PHE A 92 -18.69 19.93 -4.54
CA PHE A 92 -18.05 20.85 -3.59
C PHE A 92 -19.10 21.78 -2.96
N PRO A 93 -19.04 21.99 -1.64
CA PRO A 93 -17.86 21.79 -0.78
C PRO A 93 -17.70 20.41 -0.13
N ASP A 94 -18.65 19.48 -0.28
CA ASP A 94 -18.70 18.22 0.50
C ASP A 94 -17.45 17.32 0.40
N GLN A 95 -16.75 17.32 -0.73
CA GLN A 95 -15.50 16.57 -0.89
C GLN A 95 -14.32 17.15 -0.08
N GLY A 96 -14.36 18.44 0.26
CA GLY A 96 -13.35 19.13 1.07
C GLY A 96 -11.97 19.35 0.41
N VAL A 97 -11.56 18.54 -0.57
CA VAL A 97 -10.25 18.63 -1.25
C VAL A 97 -10.39 18.48 -2.76
N ALA A 98 -9.84 19.44 -3.51
CA ALA A 98 -9.82 19.46 -4.97
C ALA A 98 -8.41 19.20 -5.54
N THR A 99 -8.32 18.42 -6.61
CA THR A 99 -7.13 18.35 -7.49
C THR A 99 -6.85 19.70 -8.16
N PRO A 100 -5.65 19.94 -8.74
CA PRO A 100 -5.39 21.18 -9.47
C PRO A 100 -6.41 21.47 -10.57
N ASP A 101 -6.83 20.45 -11.34
CA ASP A 101 -7.82 20.60 -12.41
C ASP A 101 -9.22 20.94 -11.86
N GLU A 102 -9.65 20.28 -10.77
CA GLU A 102 -10.91 20.60 -10.07
C GLU A 102 -10.86 22.02 -9.48
N ALA A 103 -9.78 22.40 -8.79
CA ALA A 103 -9.59 23.73 -8.21
C ALA A 103 -9.60 24.82 -9.28
N ARG A 104 -8.98 24.54 -10.43
CA ARG A 104 -8.98 25.42 -11.61
C ARG A 104 -10.39 25.59 -12.19
N THR A 105 -11.20 24.52 -12.19
CA THR A 105 -12.59 24.53 -12.64
C THR A 105 -13.46 25.34 -11.67
N LEU A 106 -13.36 25.09 -10.36
CA LEU A 106 -14.07 25.83 -9.31
C LEU A 106 -13.76 27.33 -9.34
N TRP A 107 -12.49 27.68 -9.54
CA TRP A 107 -12.03 29.07 -9.66
C TRP A 107 -12.62 29.79 -10.89
N ALA A 108 -12.58 29.15 -12.06
CA ALA A 108 -13.02 29.76 -13.31
C ALA A 108 -14.54 29.75 -13.51
N HIS A 109 -15.23 28.71 -13.04
CA HIS A 109 -16.62 28.46 -13.39
C HIS A 109 -17.59 28.59 -12.21
N ASP A 110 -17.19 28.24 -10.98
CA ASP A 110 -18.09 28.27 -9.82
C ASP A 110 -17.88 29.47 -8.87
N GLY A 111 -16.94 30.35 -9.20
CA GLY A 111 -16.75 31.60 -8.48
C GLY A 111 -15.84 31.54 -7.26
N TYR A 112 -15.14 30.43 -7.03
CA TYR A 112 -14.21 30.33 -5.89
C TYR A 112 -13.03 31.31 -6.00
N ASP A 113 -12.65 31.88 -4.87
CA ASP A 113 -11.42 32.65 -4.69
C ASP A 113 -10.31 31.73 -4.16
N ILE A 114 -9.07 31.95 -4.59
CA ILE A 114 -7.90 31.19 -4.10
C ILE A 114 -7.25 31.97 -2.96
N LEU A 115 -7.14 31.35 -1.78
CA LEU A 115 -6.44 31.87 -0.62
C LEU A 115 -5.05 31.21 -0.52
N ASP A 116 -4.01 31.95 -0.92
CA ASP A 116 -2.61 31.58 -0.74
C ASP A 116 -2.17 31.94 0.68
N VAL A 117 -1.85 30.93 1.49
CA VAL A 117 -1.48 31.08 2.91
C VAL A 117 0.02 30.94 3.16
N ARG A 118 0.82 30.83 2.09
CA ARG A 118 2.28 30.71 2.15
C ARG A 118 2.93 31.98 2.68
N THR A 119 4.19 31.90 3.09
CA THR A 119 4.98 33.09 3.45
C THR A 119 5.19 34.00 2.25
N GLU A 120 5.46 35.28 2.49
CA GLU A 120 5.86 36.22 1.43
C GLU A 120 7.10 35.71 0.69
N TYR A 121 8.07 35.15 1.43
CA TYR A 121 9.29 34.60 0.85
C TYR A 121 8.99 33.49 -0.19
N GLU A 122 8.18 32.50 0.17
CA GLU A 122 7.84 31.41 -0.76
C GLU A 122 7.12 31.92 -2.00
N ARG A 123 6.28 32.94 -1.81
CA ARG A 123 5.52 33.60 -2.87
C ARG A 123 6.42 34.39 -3.84
N GLU A 124 7.48 34.99 -3.33
CA GLU A 124 8.48 35.72 -4.12
C GLU A 124 9.46 34.77 -4.82
N ASP A 125 9.92 33.72 -4.12
CA ASP A 125 10.90 32.75 -4.60
C ASP A 125 10.32 31.79 -5.65
N ARG A 126 9.15 31.20 -5.37
CA ARG A 126 8.49 30.20 -6.24
C ARG A 126 7.44 30.78 -7.16
N GLY A 127 7.14 32.06 -6.99
CA GLY A 127 6.04 32.71 -7.69
C GLY A 127 4.69 32.45 -7.03
N HIS A 128 3.65 32.95 -7.70
CA HIS A 128 2.28 32.88 -7.22
C HIS A 128 1.30 32.89 -8.37
N ILE A 129 0.08 32.45 -8.09
CA ILE A 129 -1.03 32.51 -9.02
C ILE A 129 -1.36 33.99 -9.27
N ARG A 130 -1.12 34.45 -10.49
CA ARG A 130 -1.33 35.82 -10.99
C ARG A 130 -2.65 35.94 -11.75
N ILE A 131 -3.66 35.21 -11.31
CA ILE A 131 -4.95 35.32 -11.97
C ILE A 131 -5.70 36.50 -11.38
N GLU A 132 -6.00 37.46 -12.24
CA GLU A 132 -6.46 38.78 -11.82
C GLU A 132 -7.76 38.68 -10.99
N LYS A 133 -7.75 39.34 -9.82
CA LYS A 133 -8.87 39.63 -8.91
C LYS A 133 -9.34 38.53 -7.95
N LYS A 134 -8.94 37.27 -8.11
CA LYS A 134 -9.44 36.14 -7.28
C LYS A 134 -8.39 35.38 -6.46
N ALA A 135 -7.11 35.59 -6.73
CA ALA A 135 -6.04 35.08 -5.86
C ALA A 135 -5.75 36.10 -4.75
N VAL A 136 -6.00 35.71 -3.50
CA VAL A 136 -5.76 36.49 -2.29
C VAL A 136 -4.60 35.86 -1.54
N HIS A 137 -3.63 36.67 -1.13
CA HIS A 137 -2.54 36.22 -0.29
C HIS A 137 -2.69 36.79 1.11
N ILE A 138 -2.82 35.89 2.10
CA ILE A 138 -2.84 36.22 3.53
C ILE A 138 -1.94 35.18 4.19
N PRO A 139 -0.67 35.51 4.50
CA PRO A 139 0.26 34.53 5.04
C PRO A 139 -0.21 34.09 6.43
N LEU A 140 -0.28 32.77 6.66
CA LEU A 140 -0.53 32.23 8.00
C LEU A 140 0.65 32.50 8.94
N ILE A 141 1.85 32.39 8.38
CA ILE A 141 3.13 32.59 9.06
C ILE A 141 3.96 33.53 8.20
N HIS A 142 4.71 34.44 8.83
CA HIS A 142 5.77 35.21 8.19
C HIS A 142 7.09 34.45 8.29
N GLY A 143 7.79 34.29 7.16
CA GLY A 143 9.08 33.62 7.09
C GLY A 143 10.15 34.54 6.51
N GLU A 144 11.30 34.62 7.17
CA GLU A 144 12.49 35.34 6.67
C GLU A 144 13.73 34.46 6.84
N TYR A 145 14.53 34.30 5.78
CA TYR A 145 15.84 33.68 5.91
C TYR A 145 16.82 34.65 6.59
N ARG A 146 17.25 34.29 7.80
CA ARG A 146 18.30 35.00 8.53
C ARG A 146 19.53 34.12 8.63
N TYR A 147 20.70 34.71 8.47
CA TYR A 147 21.94 33.98 8.70
C TYR A 147 22.02 33.61 10.19
N ASN A 148 22.03 32.30 10.49
CA ASN A 148 22.19 31.79 11.83
C ASN A 148 23.69 31.53 12.06
N PRO A 149 24.38 32.33 12.89
CA PRO A 149 25.81 32.20 13.12
C PRO A 149 26.18 30.89 13.83
N GLU A 150 25.27 30.26 14.57
CA GLU A 150 25.51 28.98 15.26
C GLU A 150 25.52 27.81 14.28
N LEU A 151 24.67 27.86 13.25
CA LEU A 151 24.58 26.82 12.22
C LEU A 151 25.45 27.12 10.99
N ASN A 152 26.10 28.29 10.95
CA ASN A 152 26.86 28.81 9.81
C ASN A 152 26.10 28.72 8.46
N LYS A 153 24.77 28.86 8.49
CA LYS A 153 23.90 28.78 7.31
C LYS A 153 22.70 29.73 7.45
N LYS A 154 22.08 30.07 6.32
CA LYS A 154 20.79 30.77 6.34
C LYS A 154 19.73 29.82 6.90
N ALA A 155 19.08 30.21 7.99
CA ALA A 155 17.99 29.49 8.61
C ALA A 155 16.69 30.30 8.45
N LEU A 156 15.58 29.62 8.17
CA LEU A 156 14.28 30.27 8.12
C LEU A 156 13.84 30.62 9.55
N THR A 157 13.67 31.92 9.82
CA THR A 157 13.03 32.39 11.04
C THR A 157 11.54 32.54 10.77
N GLN A 158 10.73 31.84 11.55
CA GLN A 158 9.26 31.85 11.42
C GLN A 158 8.66 32.73 12.51
N ARG A 159 7.62 33.48 12.15
CA ARG A 159 6.82 34.27 13.08
C ARG A 159 5.36 34.19 12.66
N VAL A 160 4.51 33.70 13.55
CA VAL A 160 3.07 33.62 13.31
C VAL A 160 2.47 34.99 12.98
N ASN A 161 1.47 35.00 12.09
CA ASN A 161 0.64 36.16 11.81
C ASN A 161 -0.60 36.16 12.74
N PRO A 162 -0.58 36.89 13.87
CA PRO A 162 -1.72 36.94 14.78
C PRO A 162 -2.92 37.70 14.20
N LYS A 163 -2.73 38.42 13.09
CA LYS A 163 -3.78 39.18 12.40
C LYS A 163 -4.39 38.41 11.23
N PHE A 164 -4.07 37.13 11.08
CA PHE A 164 -4.55 36.30 9.96
C PHE A 164 -6.08 36.37 9.84
N LEU A 165 -6.81 36.09 10.93
CA LEU A 165 -8.28 36.11 10.93
C LEU A 165 -8.86 37.52 10.69
N ASP A 166 -8.22 38.56 11.20
CA ASP A 166 -8.65 39.95 10.97
C ASP A 166 -8.48 40.34 9.50
N GLN A 167 -7.35 39.98 8.90
CA GLN A 167 -7.05 40.21 7.48
C GLN A 167 -8.01 39.40 6.59
N PHE A 168 -8.30 38.16 7.00
CA PHE A 168 -9.25 37.30 6.32
C PHE A 168 -10.65 37.92 6.33
N LYS A 169 -11.18 38.30 7.50
CA LYS A 169 -12.50 38.94 7.64
C LYS A 169 -12.60 40.27 6.92
N ALA A 170 -11.51 41.04 6.88
CA ALA A 170 -11.46 42.27 6.11
C ALA A 170 -11.57 42.03 4.59
N ARG A 171 -11.04 40.90 4.09
CA ARG A 171 -11.09 40.54 2.68
C ARG A 171 -12.39 39.84 2.28
N PHE A 172 -12.90 38.98 3.16
CA PHE A 172 -14.11 38.17 3.01
C PHE A 172 -15.11 38.53 4.13
N PRO A 173 -15.81 39.68 4.01
CA PRO A 173 -16.70 40.17 5.06
C PRO A 173 -18.04 39.39 5.17
N ASP A 174 -18.39 38.59 4.15
CA ASP A 174 -19.62 37.81 4.08
C ASP A 174 -19.28 36.31 4.05
N PRO A 175 -19.13 35.65 5.23
CA PRO A 175 -18.69 34.26 5.33
C PRO A 175 -19.67 33.27 4.68
N ASP A 176 -20.97 33.56 4.69
CA ASP A 176 -22.01 32.69 4.12
C ASP A 176 -21.90 32.58 2.59
N LYS A 177 -21.31 33.59 1.93
CA LYS A 177 -21.14 33.61 0.46
C LYS A 177 -19.71 33.36 0.01
N ALA A 178 -18.77 33.25 0.95
CA ALA A 178 -17.37 33.10 0.62
C ALA A 178 -17.09 31.68 0.12
N LYS A 179 -16.74 31.55 -1.16
CA LYS A 179 -16.28 30.30 -1.78
C LYS A 179 -14.75 30.35 -1.88
N ILE A 180 -14.05 29.50 -1.13
CA ILE A 180 -12.60 29.64 -0.93
C ILE A 180 -11.87 28.32 -1.18
N ILE A 181 -10.83 28.41 -2.03
CA ILE A 181 -9.84 27.36 -2.23
C ILE A 181 -8.61 27.73 -1.41
N VAL A 182 -8.29 26.97 -0.37
CA VAL A 182 -7.12 27.18 0.49
C VAL A 182 -5.90 26.47 -0.09
N MET A 183 -4.79 27.20 -0.20
CA MET A 183 -3.54 26.70 -0.76
C MET A 183 -2.32 27.15 0.06
N CYS A 184 -1.55 26.19 0.55
CA CYS A 184 -0.16 26.39 0.99
C CYS A 184 0.81 25.84 -0.08
N SER A 185 2.07 25.55 0.29
CA SER A 185 3.06 25.03 -0.66
C SER A 185 2.71 23.64 -1.18
N ASP A 186 2.29 22.73 -0.30
CA ASP A 186 2.01 21.32 -0.60
C ASP A 186 0.56 20.89 -0.32
N GLY A 187 -0.29 21.81 0.14
CA GLY A 187 -1.70 21.55 0.44
C GLY A 187 -1.95 20.78 1.74
N ARG A 188 -0.94 20.66 2.62
CA ARG A 188 -1.04 19.91 3.89
C ARG A 188 -1.17 20.84 5.09
N ASN A 189 -0.23 20.78 6.04
CA ASN A 189 -0.32 21.33 7.40
C ASN A 189 -0.93 22.74 7.48
N ARG A 190 -0.36 23.71 6.76
CA ARG A 190 -0.86 25.10 6.78
C ARG A 190 -2.22 25.27 6.12
N SER A 191 -2.52 24.49 5.07
CA SER A 191 -3.85 24.53 4.44
C SER A 191 -4.89 23.93 5.37
N LEU A 192 -4.57 22.82 6.02
CA LEU A 192 -5.47 22.14 6.97
C LEU A 192 -5.78 23.02 8.19
N GLN A 193 -4.76 23.64 8.81
CA GLN A 193 -4.97 24.60 9.90
C GLN A 193 -5.91 25.73 9.48
N VAL A 194 -5.71 26.29 8.28
CA VAL A 194 -6.59 27.36 7.76
C VAL A 194 -7.99 26.85 7.46
N LEU A 195 -8.15 25.66 6.88
CA LEU A 195 -9.47 25.07 6.65
C LEU A 195 -10.24 24.90 7.96
N GLN A 196 -9.59 24.38 9.01
CA GLN A 196 -10.20 24.23 10.33
C GLN A 196 -10.59 25.59 10.94
N MET A 197 -9.67 26.56 10.94
CA MET A 197 -9.96 27.90 11.46
C MET A 197 -11.11 28.59 10.72
N LEU A 198 -11.23 28.39 9.41
CA LEU A 198 -12.29 28.99 8.60
C LEU A 198 -13.63 28.24 8.75
N ASP A 199 -13.60 26.93 8.94
CA ASP A 199 -14.79 26.12 9.25
C ASP A 199 -15.39 26.53 10.61
N GLU A 200 -14.54 26.75 11.63
CA GLU A 200 -14.95 27.29 12.93
C GLU A 200 -15.55 28.72 12.85
N LEU A 201 -15.15 29.49 11.84
CA LEU A 201 -15.76 30.79 11.54
C LEU A 201 -17.11 30.67 10.80
N GLY A 202 -17.56 29.46 10.50
CA GLY A 202 -18.83 29.16 9.84
C GLY A 202 -18.78 29.30 8.32
N ILE A 203 -17.60 29.22 7.70
CA ILE A 203 -17.47 29.30 6.25
C ILE A 203 -17.72 27.92 5.66
N TYR A 204 -18.82 27.77 4.95
CA TYR A 204 -19.26 26.46 4.46
C TYR A 204 -18.59 26.04 3.14
N HIS A 205 -18.33 27.00 2.24
CA HIS A 205 -17.78 26.70 0.91
C HIS A 205 -16.24 26.69 0.90
N LEU A 206 -15.64 25.77 1.66
CA LEU A 206 -14.19 25.61 1.81
C LEU A 206 -13.68 24.38 1.07
N VAL A 207 -12.59 24.56 0.32
CA VAL A 207 -11.92 23.49 -0.42
C VAL A 207 -10.40 23.61 -0.26
N GLY A 208 -9.74 22.54 0.17
CA GLY A 208 -8.27 22.44 0.14
C GLY A 208 -7.75 22.09 -1.23
N MET A 209 -6.65 22.70 -1.66
CA MET A 209 -6.03 22.36 -2.95
C MET A 209 -4.96 21.26 -2.78
N LYS A 210 -5.21 20.08 -3.36
CA LYS A 210 -4.34 18.90 -3.27
C LYS A 210 -2.96 19.18 -3.87
N GLY A 211 -1.92 19.05 -3.04
CA GLY A 211 -0.54 19.29 -3.44
C GLY A 211 -0.14 20.77 -3.48
N GLY A 212 -1.03 21.69 -3.06
CA GLY A 212 -0.74 23.11 -2.90
C GLY A 212 -0.21 23.79 -4.16
N TYR A 213 0.47 24.92 -3.98
CA TYR A 213 1.06 25.68 -5.08
C TYR A 213 2.05 24.84 -5.89
N ASN A 214 2.78 23.91 -5.28
CA ASN A 214 3.75 23.06 -5.97
C ASN A 214 3.08 22.19 -7.05
N ASN A 215 1.91 21.65 -6.74
CA ASN A 215 1.15 20.85 -7.70
C ASN A 215 0.41 21.73 -8.72
N TRP A 216 -0.06 22.91 -8.30
CA TRP A 216 -0.60 23.89 -9.26
C TRP A 216 0.45 24.32 -10.27
N ASP A 217 1.66 24.68 -9.83
CA ASP A 217 2.73 25.16 -10.72
C ASP A 217 3.25 24.07 -11.66
N ARG A 218 3.08 22.79 -11.31
CA ARG A 218 3.34 21.66 -12.22
C ARG A 218 2.30 21.58 -13.34
N THR A 219 1.03 21.78 -13.02
CA THR A 219 -0.08 21.59 -13.96
C THR A 219 -0.41 22.86 -14.76
N PHE A 220 -0.35 24.02 -14.11
CA PHE A 220 -0.75 25.32 -14.63
C PHE A 220 0.37 26.35 -14.46
N ASP A 221 0.43 27.30 -15.38
CA ASP A 221 1.30 28.46 -15.24
C ASP A 221 0.70 29.48 -14.25
N PRO A 222 1.44 30.55 -13.87
CA PRO A 222 0.93 31.59 -12.99
C PRO A 222 -0.35 32.28 -13.50
N LYS A 223 -0.70 32.18 -14.78
CA LYS A 223 -1.93 32.75 -15.35
C LYS A 223 -3.08 31.74 -15.38
N GLY A 224 -2.90 30.55 -14.80
CA GLY A 224 -3.90 29.49 -14.79
C GLY A 224 -4.09 28.81 -16.16
N ARG A 225 -3.11 28.93 -17.06
CA ARG A 225 -3.10 28.19 -18.33
C ARG A 225 -2.40 26.87 -18.11
N ARG A 226 -2.95 25.77 -18.64
CA ARG A 226 -2.31 24.46 -18.48
C ARG A 226 -0.92 24.50 -19.13
N ARG A 227 0.08 24.01 -18.43
CA ARG A 227 1.44 23.90 -18.96
C ARG A 227 1.44 22.83 -20.04
N ASP A 228 1.98 23.15 -21.20
CA ASP A 228 2.17 22.18 -22.27
C ASP A 228 3.38 21.32 -21.91
N VAL A 229 3.11 20.17 -21.30
CA VAL A 229 4.10 19.10 -21.17
C VAL A 229 4.20 18.43 -22.55
N GLY A 230 4.86 19.12 -23.48
CA GLY A 230 5.10 18.59 -24.83
C GLY A 230 5.71 17.18 -24.79
N MET A 231 5.56 16.43 -25.89
CA MET A 231 6.12 15.09 -26.01
C MET A 231 7.59 15.08 -25.56
N ALA A 232 7.88 14.28 -24.54
CA ALA A 232 9.19 14.22 -23.91
C ALA A 232 10.27 13.92 -24.97
N THR A 233 11.32 14.75 -25.01
CA THR A 233 12.55 14.43 -25.72
C THR A 233 13.53 13.88 -24.69
N GLU A 234 13.91 12.61 -24.81
CA GLU A 234 14.93 12.00 -23.93
C GLU A 234 16.28 12.71 -24.10
N VAL A 235 16.94 12.99 -22.98
CA VAL A 235 18.33 13.46 -22.93
C VAL A 235 19.17 12.33 -22.33
N TYR A 236 20.09 11.78 -23.13
CA TYR A 236 20.91 10.61 -22.79
C TYR A 236 22.19 11.04 -22.03
N ASP A 237 22.16 11.02 -20.70
CA ASP A 237 23.31 11.42 -19.87
C ASP A 237 24.01 10.25 -19.16
N HIS A 238 23.74 9.00 -19.55
CA HIS A 238 24.40 7.84 -18.94
C HIS A 238 25.77 7.58 -19.57
N VAL A 239 26.82 7.58 -18.75
CA VAL A 239 28.19 7.20 -19.13
C VAL A 239 28.64 5.97 -18.35
N ASP A 240 29.44 5.11 -18.96
CA ASP A 240 30.02 3.93 -18.32
C ASP A 240 31.16 4.32 -17.35
N SER A 241 31.74 3.32 -16.69
CA SER A 241 32.90 3.51 -15.80
C SER A 241 34.14 4.07 -16.48
N GLU A 242 34.14 4.18 -17.81
CA GLU A 242 35.22 4.75 -18.63
C GLU A 242 34.85 6.14 -19.18
N GLY A 243 33.67 6.67 -18.86
CA GLY A 243 33.19 7.98 -19.28
C GLY A 243 32.59 8.02 -20.68
N ASN A 244 32.31 6.87 -21.31
CA ASN A 244 31.67 6.80 -22.62
C ASN A 244 30.16 6.77 -22.47
N THR A 245 29.46 7.54 -23.30
CA THR A 245 27.98 7.52 -23.33
C THR A 245 27.51 6.14 -23.74
N ILE A 246 26.84 5.43 -22.82
CA ILE A 246 26.28 4.10 -23.06
C ILE A 246 24.89 4.28 -23.66
N ALA A 247 24.61 3.56 -24.75
CA ALA A 247 23.26 3.46 -25.28
C ALA A 247 22.38 2.72 -24.27
N GLY A 248 21.62 3.47 -23.47
CA GLY A 248 20.66 2.91 -22.52
C GLY A 248 19.53 2.17 -23.23
N CYS A 249 19.02 1.12 -22.59
CA CYS A 249 17.90 0.31 -23.05
C CYS A 249 16.70 1.19 -23.42
N GLY A 250 16.40 1.27 -24.72
CA GLY A 250 15.23 1.99 -25.21
C GLY A 250 13.94 1.43 -24.63
N VAL A 251 13.03 2.33 -24.25
CA VAL A 251 11.65 1.97 -23.89
C VAL A 251 10.98 1.36 -25.12
N HIS A 252 10.84 0.04 -25.15
CA HIS A 252 10.00 -0.62 -26.14
C HIS A 252 8.53 -0.40 -25.78
N ALA A 253 7.78 0.18 -26.72
CA ALA A 253 6.35 0.40 -26.63
C ALA A 253 5.60 -0.95 -26.58
N SER A 254 5.32 -1.46 -25.39
CA SER A 254 4.40 -2.58 -25.16
C SER A 254 3.19 -2.10 -24.36
N GLY A 255 2.21 -1.51 -25.06
CA GLY A 255 0.76 -1.63 -24.84
C GLY A 255 0.10 -1.55 -23.43
N ALA A 256 0.83 -1.25 -22.35
CA ALA A 256 0.28 -1.03 -21.01
C ALA A 256 -0.06 0.46 -20.86
N GLY A 257 -1.21 0.76 -20.26
CA GLY A 257 -1.77 2.11 -20.15
C GLY A 257 -0.76 3.17 -19.72
N PHE A 258 -0.80 4.32 -20.39
CA PHE A 258 0.07 5.49 -20.20
C PHE A 258 -0.18 6.23 -18.87
N GLU A 259 -0.09 5.56 -17.73
CA GLU A 259 -0.11 6.19 -16.39
C GLU A 259 1.27 6.24 -15.72
N MET A 260 2.31 5.65 -16.33
CA MET A 260 3.68 5.64 -15.80
C MET A 260 4.71 6.13 -16.84
N MET A 261 4.57 7.37 -17.31
CA MET A 261 5.75 8.09 -17.80
C MET A 261 6.48 8.71 -16.62
N ASP A 262 7.77 8.43 -16.49
CA ASP A 262 8.66 9.23 -15.67
C ASP A 262 8.55 10.71 -16.10
N SER A 263 8.33 11.58 -15.11
CA SER A 263 8.29 13.01 -15.35
C SER A 263 9.63 13.48 -15.91
N LEU A 264 9.60 14.19 -17.06
CA LEU A 264 10.67 15.07 -17.52
C LEU A 264 11.35 15.73 -16.32
N LYS A 265 12.70 15.70 -16.27
CA LYS A 265 13.52 16.53 -15.38
C LYS A 265 13.29 18.01 -15.71
N TYR A 266 12.16 18.52 -15.27
CA TYR A 266 12.12 19.90 -14.84
C TYR A 266 12.75 19.93 -13.45
N ASP A 267 13.58 20.94 -13.20
CA ASP A 267 14.12 21.25 -11.87
C ASP A 267 12.97 21.78 -10.97
N LEU A 268 11.90 21.00 -10.85
CA LEU A 268 10.71 21.31 -10.09
C LEU A 268 10.94 20.79 -8.66
N PRO A 269 10.75 21.65 -7.65
CA PRO A 269 10.90 21.24 -6.26
C PRO A 269 9.96 20.08 -5.93
N SER A 270 10.33 19.32 -4.90
CA SER A 270 9.47 18.28 -4.30
C SER A 270 8.02 18.77 -4.16
N MET A 271 7.04 17.89 -4.39
CA MET A 271 5.64 18.23 -4.09
C MET A 271 5.47 18.58 -2.61
N ASN A 272 6.30 17.99 -1.74
CA ASN A 272 6.25 18.19 -0.30
C ASN A 272 7.05 19.44 0.09
N ASP A 273 6.49 20.23 1.00
CA ASP A 273 7.21 21.31 1.65
C ASP A 273 8.20 20.69 2.66
N ALA A 274 9.50 20.91 2.44
CA ALA A 274 10.55 20.36 3.31
C ALA A 274 10.73 21.15 4.61
N ILE A 275 10.01 22.27 4.77
CA ILE A 275 10.12 23.16 5.92
C ILE A 275 9.10 22.74 6.97
N GLU A 276 9.57 22.43 8.17
CA GLU A 276 8.70 22.26 9.33
C GLU A 276 8.14 23.61 9.74
N TRP A 277 6.82 23.79 9.65
CA TRP A 277 6.16 25.04 10.01
C TRP A 277 5.67 25.00 11.44
N GLN A 278 5.86 26.09 12.18
CA GLN A 278 5.29 26.26 13.53
C GLN A 278 3.77 26.11 13.49
N ASP A 279 3.20 25.42 14.47
CA ASP A 279 1.75 25.39 14.66
C ASP A 279 1.22 26.78 15.04
N TRP A 280 0.24 27.28 14.29
CA TRP A 280 -0.25 28.65 14.46
C TRP A 280 -0.92 28.85 15.83
N GLU A 281 -1.70 27.88 16.30
CA GLU A 281 -2.45 27.99 17.56
C GLU A 281 -1.52 27.94 18.76
N GLU A 282 -0.58 26.99 18.77
CA GLU A 282 0.43 26.87 19.84
C GLU A 282 1.31 28.13 19.91
N ALA A 283 1.73 28.65 18.75
CA ALA A 283 2.54 29.85 18.70
C ALA A 283 1.74 31.13 19.02
N CYS A 284 0.45 31.21 18.68
CA CYS A 284 -0.43 32.28 19.16
C CYS A 284 -0.61 32.21 20.68
N ALA A 285 -0.86 31.04 21.24
CA ALA A 285 -1.03 30.83 22.69
C ALA A 285 0.24 31.23 23.46
N SER A 286 1.42 30.81 22.98
CA SER A 286 2.71 31.19 23.56
C SER A 286 3.01 32.69 23.41
N ALA A 287 2.63 33.32 22.29
CA ALA A 287 2.76 34.77 22.13
C ALA A 287 1.89 35.54 23.13
N THR A 288 0.65 35.11 23.39
CA THR A 288 -0.22 35.72 24.41
C THR A 288 0.26 35.51 25.85
N SER A 289 0.84 34.35 26.18
CA SER A 289 1.37 34.09 27.53
C SER A 289 2.62 34.91 27.86
N SER A 290 3.42 35.28 26.86
CA SER A 290 4.60 36.16 27.03
C SER A 290 4.25 37.61 27.38
N VAL A 291 3.03 38.06 27.11
CA VAL A 291 2.54 39.41 27.45
C VAL A 291 1.88 39.46 28.85
N ALA A 292 1.41 38.32 29.37
CA ALA A 292 0.76 38.23 30.68
C ALA A 292 1.74 38.12 31.87
N MET A 293 3.04 37.87 31.65
CA MET A 293 4.03 37.71 32.73
C MET A 293 4.50 39.02 33.42
N PHE A 294 3.96 40.19 33.07
CA PHE A 294 4.31 41.47 33.74
C PHE A 294 3.26 42.04 34.69
N SER A 295 2.14 41.35 34.93
CA SER A 295 1.16 41.79 35.92
C SER A 295 0.30 40.62 36.38
N MET A 296 0.74 39.94 37.44
CA MET A 296 -0.08 39.56 38.60
C MET A 296 0.73 38.59 39.46
N SER A 297 1.36 39.13 40.52
CA SER A 297 1.78 38.33 41.65
C SER A 297 0.98 38.75 42.88
N SER A 298 0.54 37.71 43.59
CA SER A 298 -0.06 37.68 44.93
C SER A 298 -1.59 37.69 45.02
N SER A 299 -2.05 36.73 45.84
CA SER A 299 -3.39 36.47 46.36
C SER A 299 -4.32 35.63 45.47
N ILE A 300 -4.35 34.31 45.71
CA ILE A 300 -5.33 33.69 46.62
C ILE A 300 -4.92 32.22 46.83
N MET A 301 -4.83 31.85 48.11
CA MET A 301 -4.67 30.51 48.64
C MET A 301 -6.03 29.81 48.74
N ASP A 302 -5.96 28.48 48.81
CA ASP A 302 -6.90 27.53 49.45
C ASP A 302 -8.25 27.24 48.78
N GLY A 303 -8.44 25.97 48.43
CA GLY A 303 -9.74 25.41 48.08
C GLY A 303 -9.68 24.02 47.44
N GLU A 304 -9.68 23.00 48.30
CA GLU A 304 -10.18 21.64 48.04
C GLU A 304 -9.34 20.67 47.17
N ARG A 305 -8.95 19.57 47.84
CA ARG A 305 -8.54 18.31 47.22
C ARG A 305 -9.74 17.71 46.47
N GLY A 306 -9.83 18.02 45.18
CA GLY A 306 -10.62 17.24 44.23
C GLY A 306 -9.90 15.94 43.87
N GLU A 307 -10.68 14.87 43.81
CA GLU A 307 -10.28 13.52 43.42
C GLU A 307 -9.50 13.51 42.10
N TYR A 308 -8.51 12.62 41.99
CA TYR A 308 -7.84 12.32 40.71
C TYR A 308 -8.87 11.66 39.79
N SER A 309 -9.68 12.45 39.10
CA SER A 309 -10.39 11.98 37.91
C SER A 309 -9.35 11.71 36.83
N GLU A 310 -9.43 10.52 36.25
CA GLU A 310 -8.63 10.04 35.13
C GLU A 310 -8.32 11.16 34.13
N MET A 311 -7.03 11.47 34.01
CA MET A 311 -6.51 12.40 33.02
C MET A 311 -6.62 11.70 31.66
N VAL A 312 -7.79 11.78 31.03
CA VAL A 312 -7.99 11.42 29.63
C VAL A 312 -7.18 12.44 28.83
N PHE A 313 -6.04 12.00 28.27
CA PHE A 313 -5.17 12.84 27.46
C PHE A 313 -5.90 13.20 26.15
N PRO A 314 -6.13 14.49 25.86
CA PRO A 314 -6.90 14.89 24.69
C PRO A 314 -6.01 14.79 23.44
N TRP A 315 -6.20 13.74 22.66
CA TRP A 315 -5.79 13.67 21.27
C TRP A 315 -6.98 13.12 20.48
N HIS A 316 -7.29 13.73 19.35
CA HIS A 316 -8.44 13.36 18.51
C HIS A 316 -8.23 11.99 17.87
N ASP A 317 -8.56 10.92 18.60
CA ASP A 317 -9.29 9.84 17.93
C ASP A 317 -10.53 10.54 17.36
N ASP A 318 -10.65 10.62 16.04
CA ASP A 318 -11.89 11.12 15.42
C ASP A 318 -13.03 10.39 16.14
N VAL A 319 -13.94 11.16 16.75
CA VAL A 319 -15.05 10.61 17.54
C VAL A 319 -15.81 9.58 16.70
N ASN A 320 -15.84 9.76 15.38
CA ASN A 320 -16.37 8.81 14.43
C ASN A 320 -15.49 7.55 14.30
N TYR A 321 -14.16 7.68 14.17
CA TYR A 321 -13.25 6.53 14.10
C TYR A 321 -13.27 5.68 15.38
N ARG A 322 -13.33 6.34 16.54
CA ARG A 322 -13.53 5.66 17.82
C ARG A 322 -14.88 4.97 17.89
N ALA A 323 -15.97 5.66 17.53
CA ALA A 323 -17.30 5.08 17.53
C ALA A 323 -17.39 3.88 16.57
N GLN A 324 -16.74 3.96 15.40
CA GLN A 324 -16.63 2.89 14.42
C GLN A 324 -15.83 1.70 14.94
N THR A 325 -14.75 1.92 15.69
CA THR A 325 -13.97 0.83 16.29
C THR A 325 -14.75 0.14 17.42
N LEU A 326 -15.60 0.88 18.13
CA LEU A 326 -16.41 0.42 19.27
C LEU A 326 -17.82 -0.05 18.87
N ASP A 327 -18.15 -0.13 17.59
CA ASP A 327 -19.51 -0.47 17.12
C ASP A 327 -19.84 -1.97 17.17
N GLY A 328 -18.97 -2.78 17.79
CA GLY A 328 -19.16 -4.21 17.97
C GLY A 328 -18.55 -5.08 16.85
N ARG A 329 -17.78 -4.50 15.93
CA ARG A 329 -16.99 -5.24 14.91
C ARG A 329 -15.93 -6.18 15.47
N TYR A 330 -15.50 -5.97 16.72
CA TYR A 330 -14.58 -6.87 17.41
C TYR A 330 -15.36 -7.76 18.39
N PRO A 331 -15.09 -9.08 18.42
CA PRO A 331 -13.91 -9.76 17.86
C PRO A 331 -13.99 -10.22 16.39
N ASP A 332 -15.10 -10.02 15.69
CA ASP A 332 -15.36 -10.63 14.36
C ASP A 332 -14.31 -10.28 13.27
N GLU A 333 -13.73 -9.07 13.30
CA GLU A 333 -12.64 -8.70 12.38
C GLU A 333 -11.30 -9.43 12.66
N GLY A 334 -11.11 -9.95 13.88
CA GLY A 334 -9.96 -10.76 14.29
C GLY A 334 -8.61 -10.05 14.38
N VAL A 335 -8.40 -8.93 13.69
CA VAL A 335 -7.13 -8.16 13.68
C VAL A 335 -7.41 -6.66 13.77
N ALA A 336 -6.69 -5.97 14.65
CA ALA A 336 -6.78 -4.53 14.85
C ALA A 336 -5.46 -3.82 14.49
N SER A 337 -5.54 -2.63 13.89
CA SER A 337 -4.41 -1.71 13.77
C SER A 337 -3.92 -1.27 15.17
N PRO A 338 -2.72 -0.69 15.30
CA PRO A 338 -2.28 -0.13 16.59
C PRO A 338 -3.26 0.89 17.18
N ASP A 339 -3.86 1.75 16.35
CA ASP A 339 -4.86 2.73 16.78
C ASP A 339 -6.14 2.05 17.27
N GLN A 340 -6.66 1.07 16.53
CA GLN A 340 -7.84 0.27 16.94
C GLN A 340 -7.55 -0.53 18.21
N ALA A 341 -6.39 -1.18 18.29
CA ALA A 341 -5.96 -1.95 19.46
C ALA A 341 -5.87 -1.06 20.71
N ARG A 342 -5.41 0.19 20.55
CA ARG A 342 -5.40 1.18 21.63
C ARG A 342 -6.82 1.56 22.06
N ILE A 343 -7.72 1.82 21.11
CA ILE A 343 -9.12 2.13 21.41
C ILE A 343 -9.82 0.97 22.14
N LEU A 344 -9.62 -0.27 21.69
CA LEU A 344 -10.15 -1.47 22.34
C LEU A 344 -9.60 -1.65 23.76
N TRP A 345 -8.31 -1.40 23.95
CA TRP A 345 -7.65 -1.47 25.26
C TRP A 345 -8.12 -0.35 26.22
N GLU A 346 -8.19 0.90 25.75
CA GLU A 346 -8.56 2.05 26.60
C GLU A 346 -10.07 2.11 26.89
N PHE A 347 -10.92 1.71 25.94
CA PHE A 347 -12.37 2.01 26.00
C PHE A 347 -13.28 0.78 25.99
N ASP A 348 -12.86 -0.36 25.48
CA ASP A 348 -13.69 -1.59 25.45
C ASP A 348 -13.23 -2.68 26.43
N GLY A 349 -12.19 -2.40 27.22
CA GLY A 349 -11.71 -3.25 28.30
C GLY A 349 -10.95 -4.50 27.83
N TYR A 350 -10.35 -4.45 26.64
CA TYR A 350 -9.42 -5.48 26.20
C TYR A 350 -8.10 -5.40 26.96
N ASP A 351 -7.49 -6.54 27.29
CA ASP A 351 -6.14 -6.62 27.85
C ASP A 351 -5.13 -6.99 26.73
N ILE A 352 -3.98 -6.32 26.69
CA ILE A 352 -2.90 -6.64 25.75
C ILE A 352 -2.04 -7.77 26.34
N VAL A 353 -1.94 -8.88 25.64
CA VAL A 353 -1.05 -10.00 25.98
C VAL A 353 0.21 -9.91 25.13
N ASP A 354 1.30 -9.46 25.74
CA ASP A 354 2.64 -9.42 25.12
C ASP A 354 3.26 -10.82 25.20
N ILE A 355 3.37 -11.49 24.05
CA ILE A 355 3.85 -12.87 23.94
C ILE A 355 5.33 -12.97 23.53
N ARG A 356 6.01 -11.83 23.39
CA ARG A 356 7.43 -11.77 23.02
C ARG A 356 8.32 -12.37 24.10
N ALA A 357 9.49 -12.85 23.72
CA ALA A 357 10.50 -13.32 24.67
C ALA A 357 11.01 -12.16 25.56
N GLU A 358 11.42 -12.47 26.78
CA GLU A 358 11.96 -11.45 27.71
C GLU A 358 13.16 -10.70 27.08
N GLY A 359 14.03 -11.39 26.35
CA GLY A 359 15.16 -10.77 25.66
C GLY A 359 14.75 -9.73 24.60
N GLU A 360 13.64 -9.92 23.92
CA GLU A 360 13.10 -8.92 22.98
C GLU A 360 12.57 -7.69 23.73
N ARG A 361 11.90 -7.93 24.85
CA ARG A 361 11.32 -6.90 25.70
C ARG A 361 12.39 -6.04 26.37
N ASP A 362 13.50 -6.65 26.76
CA ASP A 362 14.68 -5.96 27.30
C ASP A 362 15.36 -5.05 26.27
N GLN A 363 15.40 -5.49 25.00
CA GLN A 363 16.05 -4.75 23.92
C GLN A 363 15.17 -3.62 23.36
N LYS A 364 13.90 -3.90 23.06
CA LYS A 364 12.99 -2.98 22.36
C LYS A 364 12.04 -2.25 23.31
N GLY A 365 11.94 -2.68 24.57
CA GLY A 365 11.02 -2.13 25.55
C GLY A 365 9.66 -2.83 25.59
N SER A 366 8.79 -2.30 26.44
CA SER A 366 7.43 -2.80 26.70
C SER A 366 6.46 -1.64 26.81
N ILE A 367 5.18 -1.93 26.54
CA ILE A 367 4.07 -1.02 26.82
C ILE A 367 3.93 -0.92 28.35
N LYS A 368 4.10 0.28 28.92
CA LYS A 368 4.14 0.52 30.38
C LYS A 368 2.91 1.28 30.91
N ILE A 369 1.80 1.21 30.20
CA ILE A 369 0.64 2.08 30.40
C ILE A 369 -0.47 1.29 31.09
N GLY A 370 -1.07 1.91 32.10
CA GLY A 370 -2.32 1.44 32.72
C GLY A 370 -2.27 0.03 33.31
N LYS A 371 -3.44 -0.46 33.73
CA LYS A 371 -3.66 -1.88 33.96
C LYS A 371 -4.03 -2.49 32.59
N GLY A 372 -3.54 -3.70 32.30
CA GLY A 372 -4.04 -4.50 31.19
C GLY A 372 -2.99 -4.97 30.17
N CYS A 373 -1.77 -4.45 30.18
CA CYS A 373 -0.66 -5.09 29.45
C CYS A 373 -0.05 -6.21 30.32
N VAL A 374 -0.22 -7.46 29.89
CA VAL A 374 0.25 -8.65 30.59
C VAL A 374 1.28 -9.35 29.73
N HIS A 375 2.47 -9.55 30.27
CA HIS A 375 3.53 -10.28 29.58
C HIS A 375 3.50 -11.75 29.97
N ILE A 376 3.25 -12.62 28.98
CA ILE A 376 3.28 -14.07 29.09
C ILE A 376 4.00 -14.57 27.83
N PRO A 377 5.31 -14.82 27.90
CA PRO A 377 6.08 -15.16 26.70
C PRO A 377 5.65 -16.52 26.15
N LEU A 378 5.43 -16.60 24.83
CA LEU A 378 5.23 -17.90 24.15
C LEU A 378 6.54 -18.70 24.17
N ILE A 379 7.66 -18.03 23.94
CA ILE A 379 9.00 -18.60 23.94
C ILE A 379 9.84 -17.86 24.99
N ASN A 380 10.46 -18.62 25.88
CA ASN A 380 11.47 -18.09 26.79
C ASN A 380 12.78 -17.91 25.99
N GLY A 381 13.18 -16.67 25.75
CA GLY A 381 14.37 -16.36 24.97
C GLY A 381 15.21 -15.25 25.60
N GLN A 382 16.53 -15.41 25.59
CA GLN A 382 17.50 -14.37 25.97
C GLN A 382 18.63 -14.30 24.96
N PHE A 383 19.02 -13.08 24.58
CA PHE A 383 20.18 -12.84 23.73
C PHE A 383 21.47 -13.15 24.49
N ARG A 384 22.27 -14.08 23.97
CA ARG A 384 23.61 -14.39 24.46
C ARG A 384 24.62 -14.29 23.33
N TYR A 385 25.84 -13.91 23.67
CA TYR A 385 26.91 -13.92 22.68
C TYR A 385 27.28 -15.36 22.36
N ASP A 386 27.12 -15.75 21.10
CA ASP A 386 27.53 -17.06 20.61
C ASP A 386 28.92 -16.93 19.99
N SER A 387 29.91 -17.53 20.65
CA SER A 387 31.31 -17.49 20.20
C SER A 387 31.55 -18.25 18.90
N ALA A 388 30.69 -19.20 18.53
CA ALA A 388 30.79 -19.94 17.27
C ALA A 388 30.24 -19.12 16.10
N LEU A 389 29.16 -18.35 16.31
CA LEU A 389 28.57 -17.48 15.29
C LEU A 389 29.20 -16.08 15.26
N GLY A 390 30.02 -15.72 16.25
CA GLY A 390 30.66 -14.39 16.34
C GLY A 390 29.67 -13.23 16.52
N ARG A 391 28.42 -13.51 16.91
CA ARG A 391 27.33 -12.54 17.06
C ARG A 391 26.44 -12.88 18.25
N LYS A 392 25.61 -11.93 18.67
CA LYS A 392 24.54 -12.22 19.64
C LYS A 392 23.50 -13.11 18.95
N ALA A 393 23.25 -14.29 19.51
CA ALA A 393 22.19 -15.19 19.09
C ALA A 393 21.20 -15.35 20.24
N ILE A 394 19.93 -15.54 19.91
CA ILE A 394 18.91 -15.80 20.93
C ILE A 394 18.88 -17.28 21.27
N GLN A 395 19.03 -17.61 22.55
CA GLN A 395 18.81 -18.98 23.02
C GLN A 395 17.33 -19.13 23.37
N GLN A 396 16.62 -19.95 22.59
CA GLN A 396 15.17 -20.09 22.66
C GLN A 396 14.78 -21.40 23.36
N LYS A 397 13.73 -21.33 24.20
CA LYS A 397 13.09 -22.50 24.81
C LYS A 397 11.58 -22.26 24.90
N ALA A 398 10.77 -23.17 24.36
CA ALA A 398 9.31 -23.08 24.46
C ALA A 398 8.84 -22.92 25.91
N ASN A 399 7.86 -22.04 26.14
CA ASN A 399 7.18 -21.92 27.42
C ASN A 399 6.05 -22.95 27.51
N LEU A 400 6.33 -24.13 28.05
CA LEU A 400 5.34 -25.21 28.17
C LEU A 400 4.14 -24.83 29.06
N ASN A 401 4.32 -23.86 29.96
CA ASN A 401 3.30 -23.41 30.89
C ASN A 401 2.50 -22.21 30.35
N PHE A 402 2.68 -21.83 29.08
CA PHE A 402 2.01 -20.67 28.48
C PHE A 402 0.48 -20.70 28.68
N LEU A 403 -0.18 -21.79 28.29
CA LEU A 403 -1.64 -21.94 28.43
C LEU A 403 -2.11 -21.97 29.88
N GLU A 404 -1.30 -22.54 30.79
CA GLU A 404 -1.62 -22.54 32.23
C GLU A 404 -1.53 -21.13 32.82
N GLN A 405 -0.54 -20.34 32.40
CA GLN A 405 -0.37 -18.94 32.82
C GLN A 405 -1.53 -18.08 32.31
N ILE A 406 -1.97 -18.29 31.07
CA ILE A 406 -3.15 -17.61 30.52
C ILE A 406 -4.40 -17.97 31.32
N LYS A 407 -4.67 -19.26 31.56
CA LYS A 407 -5.84 -19.71 32.36
C LYS A 407 -5.81 -19.21 33.79
N ALA A 408 -4.63 -19.13 34.41
CA ALA A 408 -4.48 -18.60 35.76
C ALA A 408 -4.80 -17.09 35.81
N LYS A 409 -4.45 -16.35 34.76
CA LYS A 409 -4.69 -14.91 34.64
C LYS A 409 -6.12 -14.57 34.24
N TYR A 410 -6.67 -15.36 33.31
CA TYR A 410 -7.99 -15.21 32.71
C TYR A 410 -8.80 -16.49 32.92
N PRO A 411 -9.34 -16.70 34.13
CA PRO A 411 -10.03 -17.95 34.49
C PRO A 411 -11.41 -18.11 33.85
N ASP A 412 -12.01 -17.03 33.34
CA ASP A 412 -13.28 -17.03 32.62
C ASP A 412 -13.06 -16.74 31.12
N PRO A 413 -13.05 -17.77 30.26
CA PRO A 413 -12.82 -17.62 28.82
C PRO A 413 -13.85 -16.74 28.10
N ASN A 414 -15.10 -16.70 28.59
CA ASN A 414 -16.17 -15.95 27.95
C ASN A 414 -16.09 -14.44 28.27
N ALA A 415 -15.50 -14.09 29.42
CA ALA A 415 -15.33 -12.70 29.82
C ALA A 415 -13.98 -12.11 29.40
N ALA A 416 -13.02 -12.95 29.01
CA ALA A 416 -11.67 -12.53 28.64
C ALA A 416 -11.65 -11.86 27.25
N LYS A 417 -11.35 -10.57 27.22
CA LYS A 417 -11.11 -9.77 26.02
C LYS A 417 -9.61 -9.55 25.85
N LEU A 418 -8.98 -10.18 24.85
CA LEU A 418 -7.52 -10.21 24.71
C LEU A 418 -7.05 -9.70 23.35
N ILE A 419 -6.06 -8.81 23.38
CA ILE A 419 -5.28 -8.38 22.21
C ILE A 419 -3.94 -9.09 22.24
N ILE A 420 -3.64 -9.92 21.24
CA ILE A 420 -2.40 -10.68 21.17
C ILE A 420 -1.33 -9.89 20.41
N MET A 421 -0.18 -9.69 21.06
CA MET A 421 0.94 -8.91 20.51
C MET A 421 2.25 -9.70 20.54
N CYS A 422 2.76 -10.08 19.38
CA CYS A 422 4.17 -10.47 19.21
C CYS A 422 5.01 -9.29 18.70
N SER A 423 6.19 -9.54 18.15
CA SER A 423 7.05 -8.47 17.63
C SER A 423 6.50 -7.79 16.38
N ASP A 424 5.95 -8.54 15.43
CA ASP A 424 5.49 -8.04 14.13
C ASP A 424 4.03 -8.38 13.79
N GLY A 425 3.32 -9.04 14.71
CA GLY A 425 1.90 -9.39 14.57
C GLY A 425 1.61 -10.58 13.65
N ARG A 426 2.62 -11.40 13.32
CA ARG A 426 2.49 -12.52 12.37
C ARG A 426 2.48 -13.88 13.08
N ASP A 427 3.39 -14.78 12.73
CA ASP A 427 3.35 -16.22 12.98
C ASP A 427 3.09 -16.55 14.46
N ARG A 428 3.86 -15.97 15.38
CA ARG A 428 3.68 -16.19 16.83
C ARG A 428 2.33 -15.70 17.35
N ALA A 429 1.83 -14.57 16.84
CA ALA A 429 0.53 -14.04 17.24
C ALA A 429 -0.60 -14.93 16.71
N LEU A 430 -0.51 -15.38 15.45
CA LEU A 430 -1.47 -16.30 14.84
C LEU A 430 -1.52 -17.64 15.56
N GLN A 431 -0.35 -18.24 15.88
CA GLN A 431 -0.28 -19.46 16.68
C GLN A 431 -0.99 -19.30 18.03
N VAL A 432 -0.78 -18.18 18.72
CA VAL A 432 -1.46 -17.92 20.01
C VAL A 432 -2.95 -17.69 19.83
N LEU A 433 -3.38 -16.94 18.82
CA LEU A 433 -4.80 -16.73 18.54
C LEU A 433 -5.52 -18.07 18.33
N GLN A 434 -4.95 -18.97 17.52
CA GLN A 434 -5.50 -20.31 17.32
C GLN A 434 -5.55 -21.12 18.62
N MET A 435 -4.47 -21.14 19.40
CA MET A 435 -4.43 -21.86 20.67
C MET A 435 -5.45 -21.35 21.70
N LEU A 436 -5.69 -20.04 21.73
CA LEU A 436 -6.64 -19.44 22.67
C LEU A 436 -8.09 -19.62 22.21
N ASP A 437 -8.34 -19.65 20.91
CA ASP A 437 -9.63 -20.00 20.33
C ASP A 437 -9.99 -21.46 20.67
N GLU A 438 -9.04 -22.39 20.56
CA GLU A 438 -9.20 -23.79 21.00
C GLU A 438 -9.45 -23.93 22.52
N LEU A 439 -8.98 -22.98 23.32
CA LEU A 439 -9.29 -22.89 24.75
C LEU A 439 -10.69 -22.32 25.04
N GLY A 440 -11.41 -21.87 24.01
CA GLY A 440 -12.75 -21.30 24.11
C GLY A 440 -12.75 -19.82 24.52
N ILE A 441 -11.65 -19.09 24.32
CA ILE A 441 -11.65 -17.64 24.49
C ILE A 441 -12.21 -17.01 23.22
N TYR A 442 -13.35 -16.32 23.32
CA TYR A 442 -14.07 -15.81 22.15
C TYR A 442 -13.63 -14.41 21.72
N HIS A 443 -13.31 -13.53 22.68
CA HIS A 443 -12.97 -12.14 22.39
C HIS A 443 -11.47 -11.95 22.12
N LEU A 444 -10.99 -12.51 21.01
CA LEU A 444 -9.59 -12.49 20.61
C LEU A 444 -9.35 -11.52 19.44
N VAL A 445 -8.30 -10.72 19.55
CA VAL A 445 -7.89 -9.79 18.49
C VAL A 445 -6.36 -9.82 18.34
N GLY A 446 -5.86 -9.99 17.13
CA GLY A 446 -4.44 -9.84 16.82
C GLY A 446 -4.06 -8.38 16.61
N MET A 447 -2.90 -7.96 17.09
CA MET A 447 -2.38 -6.62 16.79
C MET A 447 -1.57 -6.62 15.49
N LYS A 448 -2.07 -5.94 14.46
CA LYS A 448 -1.39 -5.77 13.17
C LYS A 448 -0.03 -5.11 13.37
N GLY A 449 1.03 -5.70 12.82
CA GLY A 449 2.39 -5.18 12.92
C GLY A 449 3.03 -5.33 14.31
N GLY A 450 2.33 -5.95 15.28
CA GLY A 450 2.82 -6.26 16.61
C GLY A 450 3.39 -5.06 17.36
N PHE A 451 4.33 -5.33 18.27
CA PHE A 451 5.01 -4.30 19.03
C PHE A 451 5.85 -3.36 18.15
N ASN A 452 6.41 -3.82 17.03
CA ASN A 452 7.22 -2.97 16.15
C ASN A 452 6.39 -1.83 15.57
N LEU A 453 5.17 -2.11 15.11
CA LEU A 453 4.28 -1.08 14.58
C LEU A 453 3.66 -0.25 15.71
N TRP A 454 3.36 -0.87 16.86
CA TRP A 454 2.98 -0.13 18.06
C TRP A 454 4.06 0.88 18.45
N ASP A 455 5.33 0.46 18.57
CA ASP A 455 6.43 1.32 19.01
C ASP A 455 6.75 2.41 17.99
N ARG A 456 6.41 2.24 16.71
CA ARG A 456 6.49 3.33 15.72
C ARG A 456 5.39 4.37 15.92
N THR A 457 4.20 3.91 16.30
CA THR A 457 2.99 4.74 16.37
C THR A 457 2.85 5.41 17.74
N PHE A 458 3.21 4.70 18.80
CA PHE A 458 3.05 5.09 20.20
C PHE A 458 4.34 4.86 20.98
N ASP A 459 4.58 5.70 21.97
CA ASP A 459 5.66 5.49 22.92
C ASP A 459 5.26 4.47 24.00
N VAL A 460 6.22 4.10 24.85
CA VAL A 460 5.99 3.18 25.97
C VAL A 460 4.95 3.68 26.98
N LYS A 461 4.55 4.95 26.91
CA LYS A 461 3.50 5.59 27.73
C LYS A 461 2.18 5.75 26.97
N GLY A 462 2.05 5.24 25.75
CA GLY A 462 0.82 5.27 24.95
C GLY A 462 0.57 6.59 24.27
N ARG A 463 1.53 7.50 24.35
CA ARG A 463 1.43 8.78 23.66
C ARG A 463 1.84 8.52 22.23
N ARG A 464 1.07 9.05 21.28
CA ARG A 464 1.45 8.96 19.87
C ARG A 464 2.86 9.54 19.71
N ARG A 465 3.74 8.81 19.03
CA ARG A 465 5.07 9.34 18.74
C ARG A 465 4.92 10.44 17.72
N ASP A 466 5.49 11.58 18.05
CA ASP A 466 5.66 12.66 17.11
C ASP A 466 6.75 12.22 16.14
N VAL A 467 6.35 11.72 14.97
CA VAL A 467 7.26 11.49 13.86
C VAL A 467 7.62 12.85 13.26
N GLY A 468 8.43 13.60 14.00
CA GLY A 468 9.20 14.70 13.45
C GLY A 468 9.96 14.21 12.21
N ILE A 469 10.18 15.12 11.26
CA ILE A 469 10.80 14.86 9.95
C ILE A 469 11.96 13.85 10.09
N ALA A 470 11.77 12.63 9.57
CA ALA A 470 12.81 11.62 9.57
C ALA A 470 13.98 12.10 8.70
N THR A 471 15.15 12.25 9.30
CA THR A 471 16.42 12.47 8.57
C THR A 471 16.94 11.11 8.11
N GLU A 472 17.09 10.91 6.80
CA GLU A 472 17.78 9.75 6.23
C GLU A 472 19.26 9.70 6.70
N ALA A 473 19.76 8.50 7.00
CA ALA A 473 21.20 8.24 7.11
C ALA A 473 21.72 7.75 5.75
N TYR A 474 22.67 8.47 5.16
CA TYR A 474 23.23 8.21 3.83
C TYR A 474 24.51 7.35 3.92
N ASP A 475 24.38 6.02 3.82
CA ASP A 475 25.54 5.10 3.92
C ASP A 475 25.99 4.48 2.59
N HIS A 476 25.69 5.11 1.46
CA HIS A 476 26.17 4.66 0.14
C HIS A 476 27.42 5.43 -0.27
N VAL A 477 28.53 4.74 -0.54
CA VAL A 477 29.78 5.31 -1.06
C VAL A 477 30.14 4.72 -2.42
N ASP A 478 30.71 5.52 -3.32
CA ASP A 478 31.21 5.08 -4.63
C ASP A 478 32.53 4.31 -4.51
N SER A 479 33.04 3.83 -5.64
CA SER A 479 34.32 3.13 -5.74
C SER A 479 35.54 3.96 -5.32
N GLU A 480 35.38 5.28 -5.14
CA GLU A 480 36.41 6.21 -4.66
C GLU A 480 36.22 6.58 -3.18
N GLY A 481 35.18 6.05 -2.52
CA GLY A 481 34.88 6.30 -1.11
C GLY A 481 34.08 7.58 -0.83
N ASN A 482 33.49 8.21 -1.85
CA ASN A 482 32.65 9.39 -1.69
C ASN A 482 31.19 9.00 -1.49
N THR A 483 30.49 9.66 -0.58
CA THR A 483 29.06 9.43 -0.35
C THR A 483 28.26 9.81 -1.59
N ILE A 484 27.57 8.84 -2.20
CA ILE A 484 26.66 9.04 -3.34
C ILE A 484 25.23 9.10 -2.82
N ALA A 485 24.42 9.99 -3.39
CA ALA A 485 22.99 10.05 -3.13
C ALA A 485 22.33 8.77 -3.66
N GLY A 486 21.94 7.87 -2.76
CA GLY A 486 21.15 6.68 -3.11
C GLY A 486 19.77 7.08 -3.63
N CYS A 487 19.20 6.26 -4.51
CA CYS A 487 17.86 6.42 -5.05
C CYS A 487 16.83 6.38 -3.90
N GLY A 488 16.35 7.56 -3.51
CA GLY A 488 15.31 7.69 -2.49
C GLY A 488 14.04 6.94 -2.89
N ILE A 489 13.30 6.48 -1.89
CA ILE A 489 11.99 5.83 -2.08
C ILE A 489 11.06 6.86 -2.74
N HIS A 490 10.83 6.73 -4.05
CA HIS A 490 9.89 7.56 -4.77
C HIS A 490 8.47 7.09 -4.46
N ALA A 491 7.70 7.92 -3.76
CA ALA A 491 6.29 7.71 -3.47
C ALA A 491 5.45 7.82 -4.76
N SER A 492 5.26 6.71 -5.46
CA SER A 492 4.30 6.57 -6.55
C SER A 492 2.89 6.23 -6.01
N GLY A 493 2.08 7.28 -5.83
CA GLY A 493 0.72 7.38 -6.38
C GLY A 493 -0.39 6.33 -6.16
N ALA A 494 -0.24 5.25 -5.37
CA ALA A 494 -1.32 4.27 -5.17
C ALA A 494 -1.91 4.29 -3.73
N GLY A 495 -3.21 4.60 -3.61
CA GLY A 495 -4.11 4.26 -2.49
C GLY A 495 -3.66 4.52 -1.04
N PHE A 496 -4.12 5.63 -0.44
CA PHE A 496 -3.91 5.97 0.98
C PHE A 496 -4.75 5.15 1.99
N GLU A 497 -5.06 3.90 1.69
CA GLU A 497 -5.51 2.92 2.71
C GLU A 497 -4.39 1.93 3.11
N ILE A 498 -3.22 1.99 2.45
CA ILE A 498 -2.07 1.14 2.77
C ILE A 498 -0.78 1.97 2.77
N MET A 499 -0.60 2.83 3.78
CA MET A 499 0.74 3.23 4.22
C MET A 499 0.75 3.40 5.73
N ASP A 500 1.06 2.29 6.42
CA ASP A 500 1.55 2.31 7.79
C ASP A 500 2.88 3.10 7.83
N SER A 501 2.93 4.09 8.74
CA SER A 501 4.03 5.00 9.13
C SER A 501 5.40 4.88 8.43
N PRO A 502 5.95 5.98 7.85
CA PRO A 502 7.28 5.99 7.24
C PRO A 502 8.39 5.68 8.26
N SER A 503 9.45 5.04 7.76
CA SER A 503 10.55 4.45 8.54
C SER A 503 11.37 5.49 9.31
N MET A 504 11.20 5.52 10.63
CA MET A 504 12.31 5.80 11.53
C MET A 504 13.32 4.66 11.42
N ASP A 505 14.62 4.96 11.48
CA ASP A 505 15.72 3.99 11.59
C ASP A 505 15.63 3.21 12.93
N GLN A 506 14.65 2.31 12.99
CA GLN A 506 14.35 1.41 14.08
C GLN A 506 14.15 0.00 13.51
N GLY A 507 15.07 -0.46 12.67
CA GLY A 507 15.08 -1.82 12.12
C GLY A 507 13.85 -2.20 11.28
N SER A 508 13.89 -3.40 10.72
CA SER A 508 12.79 -3.99 9.94
C SER A 508 11.48 -4.00 10.76
N LEU A 509 10.35 -3.72 10.09
CA LEU A 509 9.00 -4.01 10.64
C LEU A 509 8.88 -5.50 10.96
N TYR A 510 9.61 -6.32 10.21
CA TYR A 510 9.60 -7.76 10.30
C TYR A 510 10.60 -8.23 11.33
N ASP A 511 10.18 -9.25 12.07
CA ASP A 511 11.06 -9.96 12.96
C ASP A 511 11.80 -11.04 12.15
N ASP A 512 13.01 -10.72 11.70
CA ASP A 512 13.84 -11.64 10.91
C ASP A 512 14.43 -12.79 11.77
N THR A 513 14.07 -12.84 13.06
CA THR A 513 14.46 -13.93 13.95
C THR A 513 13.65 -15.17 13.59
N GLU A 514 14.34 -16.24 13.22
CA GLU A 514 13.73 -17.56 13.11
C GLU A 514 13.35 -18.06 14.51
N TRP A 515 12.06 -18.01 14.83
CA TRP A 515 11.54 -18.45 16.12
C TRP A 515 11.25 -19.93 16.10
N LEU A 516 11.58 -20.59 17.20
CA LEU A 516 11.22 -21.97 17.45
C LEU A 516 9.70 -22.13 17.40
N ASP A 517 9.21 -23.05 16.55
CA ASP A 517 7.79 -23.40 16.56
C ASP A 517 7.42 -24.00 17.93
N TRP A 518 6.43 -23.38 18.60
CA TRP A 518 6.09 -23.78 19.96
C TRP A 518 5.46 -25.16 20.03
N GLU A 519 4.65 -25.56 19.04
CA GLU A 519 4.01 -26.87 19.01
C GLU A 519 5.03 -27.97 18.75
N GLU A 520 5.93 -27.74 17.79
CA GLU A 520 7.03 -28.65 17.49
C GLU A 520 7.93 -28.83 18.73
N ALA A 521 8.35 -27.73 19.35
CA ALA A 521 9.20 -27.76 20.53
C ALA A 521 8.53 -28.38 21.76
N LYS A 522 7.22 -28.15 21.96
CA LYS A 522 6.43 -28.81 22.99
C LYS A 522 6.36 -30.31 22.76
N SER A 523 6.23 -30.75 21.51
CA SER A 523 6.20 -32.16 21.15
C SER A 523 7.56 -32.81 21.42
N GLY A 524 8.67 -32.19 21.02
CA GLY A 524 10.03 -32.67 21.27
C GLY A 524 10.40 -32.74 22.75
N GLN A 525 10.10 -31.70 23.53
CA GLN A 525 10.36 -31.70 24.98
C GLN A 525 9.46 -32.66 25.77
N ARG A 526 8.27 -33.00 25.25
CA ARG A 526 7.43 -34.06 25.81
C ARG A 526 8.05 -35.44 25.61
N VAL A 527 8.73 -35.71 24.49
CA VAL A 527 9.40 -37.00 24.26
C VAL A 527 10.52 -37.22 25.29
N ASP A 528 11.30 -36.18 25.61
CA ASP A 528 12.36 -36.25 26.64
C ASP A 528 11.83 -36.46 28.07
N GLN A 529 10.65 -35.91 28.40
CA GLN A 529 9.99 -36.14 29.70
C GLN A 529 9.21 -37.46 29.77
N ILE A 530 8.66 -37.93 28.64
CA ILE A 530 7.95 -39.22 28.53
C ILE A 530 8.94 -40.40 28.48
N ALA A 531 10.20 -40.19 28.09
CA ALA A 531 11.25 -41.21 28.22
C ALA A 531 11.50 -41.67 29.66
N MET A 532 11.02 -40.93 30.68
CA MET A 532 11.01 -41.36 32.09
C MET A 532 9.71 -42.07 32.54
N PHE A 533 8.64 -42.01 31.76
CA PHE A 533 7.33 -42.57 32.11
C PHE A 533 6.58 -42.94 30.82
N MET A 534 6.74 -44.17 30.32
CA MET A 534 5.65 -45.02 29.79
C MET A 534 6.22 -46.35 29.25
N THR A 535 6.32 -47.34 30.13
CA THR A 535 6.03 -48.73 29.79
C THR A 535 4.52 -48.89 29.67
N THR A 536 3.92 -48.38 28.59
CA THR A 536 2.57 -48.83 28.19
C THR A 536 2.34 -48.51 26.72
N SER A 537 2.10 -49.57 25.96
CA SER A 537 1.88 -49.55 24.51
C SER A 537 0.81 -48.54 24.10
N MET A 538 1.19 -47.54 23.31
CA MET A 538 0.22 -46.76 22.54
C MET A 538 0.01 -47.38 21.15
N PRO A 539 -1.25 -47.41 20.66
CA PRO A 539 -1.58 -47.96 19.36
C PRO A 539 -1.06 -47.06 18.23
N VAL A 540 -0.68 -47.71 17.13
CA VAL A 540 -0.31 -47.09 15.85
C VAL A 540 -1.33 -46.02 15.47
N MET A 541 -0.91 -44.75 15.46
CA MET A 541 -1.73 -43.65 14.95
C MET A 541 -1.93 -43.83 13.45
N THR A 542 -3.15 -44.21 13.07
CA THR A 542 -3.61 -44.20 11.69
C THR A 542 -3.85 -42.75 11.27
N HIS A 543 -3.35 -42.38 10.09
CA HIS A 543 -3.44 -41.05 9.49
C HIS A 543 -4.84 -40.44 9.63
N LYS A 544 -5.00 -39.42 10.48
CA LYS A 544 -6.26 -38.69 10.63
C LYS A 544 -6.49 -37.85 9.37
N ARG A 545 -7.65 -38.08 8.74
CA ARG A 545 -8.18 -37.31 7.63
C ARG A 545 -8.76 -35.98 8.14
N TYR A 546 -8.95 -35.05 7.21
CA TYR A 546 -9.75 -33.83 7.39
C TYR A 546 -11.19 -34.19 7.78
N GLU A 547 -11.46 -34.25 9.07
CA GLU A 547 -12.75 -34.66 9.64
C GLU A 547 -13.28 -33.62 10.62
N ASP A 548 -13.07 -32.32 10.41
CA ASP A 548 -13.93 -31.33 11.08
C ASP A 548 -15.25 -31.26 10.31
N PRO A 549 -16.34 -31.89 10.79
CA PRO A 549 -17.62 -31.87 10.09
C PRO A 549 -18.22 -30.46 10.11
N GLY A 550 -17.83 -29.61 11.06
CA GLY A 550 -18.26 -28.22 11.14
C GLY A 550 -17.72 -27.38 10.00
N PHE A 551 -16.40 -27.43 9.77
CA PHE A 551 -15.78 -26.80 8.60
C PHE A 551 -16.40 -27.30 7.29
N GLN A 552 -16.52 -28.61 7.11
CA GLN A 552 -17.13 -29.19 5.90
C GLN A 552 -18.56 -28.71 5.68
N ALA A 553 -19.38 -28.66 6.73
CA ALA A 553 -20.76 -28.19 6.63
C ALA A 553 -20.84 -26.70 6.26
N ARG A 554 -19.97 -25.86 6.83
CA ARG A 554 -19.89 -24.43 6.49
C ARG A 554 -19.46 -24.24 5.03
N THR A 555 -18.38 -24.90 4.60
CA THR A 555 -17.93 -24.82 3.19
C THR A 555 -19.04 -25.25 2.23
N LYS A 556 -19.77 -26.33 2.51
CA LYS A 556 -20.88 -26.77 1.65
C LYS A 556 -22.04 -25.78 1.58
N LEU A 557 -22.25 -25.00 2.65
CA LEU A 557 -23.33 -24.02 2.73
C LEU A 557 -22.95 -22.70 2.04
N GLU A 558 -21.67 -22.33 2.07
CA GLU A 558 -21.17 -21.06 1.52
C GLU A 558 -20.95 -21.07 0.00
N PHE A 559 -20.86 -22.25 -0.63
CA PHE A 559 -20.58 -22.38 -2.06
C PHE A 559 -21.77 -22.97 -2.82
N PRO A 560 -22.09 -22.42 -4.02
CA PRO A 560 -21.22 -21.60 -4.86
C PRO A 560 -21.20 -20.08 -4.58
N GLU A 561 -22.03 -19.56 -3.67
CA GLU A 561 -22.28 -18.12 -3.49
C GLU A 561 -21.03 -17.30 -3.12
N LYS A 562 -20.09 -17.87 -2.37
CA LYS A 562 -18.83 -17.22 -1.98
C LYS A 562 -17.85 -17.04 -3.15
N CYS A 563 -17.99 -17.79 -4.23
CA CYS A 563 -17.19 -17.78 -5.47
C CYS A 563 -15.67 -18.00 -5.34
N ILE A 564 -15.04 -17.78 -4.18
CA ILE A 564 -13.58 -17.90 -3.99
C ILE A 564 -13.29 -18.80 -2.77
N ALA A 565 -12.65 -19.94 -3.01
CA ALA A 565 -12.27 -20.92 -2.00
C ALA A 565 -10.76 -20.85 -1.69
N ASN A 566 -10.37 -20.98 -0.41
CA ASN A 566 -8.97 -21.29 -0.07
C ASN A 566 -8.62 -22.76 -0.39
N ALA A 567 -7.35 -23.17 -0.24
CA ALA A 567 -6.92 -24.52 -0.58
C ALA A 567 -7.66 -25.63 0.20
N GLU A 568 -7.99 -25.40 1.47
CA GLU A 568 -8.70 -26.35 2.33
C GLU A 568 -10.20 -26.43 1.97
N GLU A 569 -10.83 -25.31 1.66
CA GLU A 569 -12.20 -25.26 1.14
C GLU A 569 -12.29 -25.92 -0.24
N ALA A 570 -11.36 -25.60 -1.14
CA ALA A 570 -11.21 -26.21 -2.46
C ALA A 570 -11.09 -27.74 -2.35
N ARG A 571 -10.33 -28.22 -1.36
CA ARG A 571 -10.23 -29.65 -1.05
C ARG A 571 -11.57 -30.26 -0.68
N VAL A 572 -12.35 -29.61 0.18
CA VAL A 572 -13.71 -30.05 0.57
C VAL A 572 -14.66 -30.06 -0.64
N LEU A 573 -14.64 -29.00 -1.45
CA LEU A 573 -15.45 -28.90 -2.66
C LEU A 573 -15.12 -30.02 -3.66
N TRP A 574 -13.84 -30.31 -3.84
CA TRP A 574 -13.35 -31.38 -4.70
C TRP A 574 -13.73 -32.78 -4.17
N ASP A 575 -13.37 -33.11 -2.93
CA ASP A 575 -13.57 -34.45 -2.34
C ASP A 575 -15.05 -34.78 -2.11
N LEU A 576 -15.80 -33.85 -1.52
CA LEU A 576 -17.13 -34.12 -0.99
C LEU A 576 -18.26 -33.62 -1.89
N GLU A 577 -18.08 -32.47 -2.53
CA GLU A 577 -19.09 -31.87 -3.41
C GLU A 577 -18.88 -32.20 -4.89
N LYS A 578 -17.81 -32.94 -5.22
CA LYS A 578 -17.50 -33.45 -6.55
C LYS A 578 -17.30 -32.35 -7.60
N TYR A 579 -16.71 -31.23 -7.19
CA TYR A 579 -16.24 -30.21 -8.11
C TYR A 579 -15.14 -30.80 -9.01
N THR A 580 -15.15 -30.44 -10.30
CA THR A 580 -14.07 -30.76 -11.23
C THR A 580 -13.08 -29.60 -11.25
N ILE A 581 -11.79 -29.87 -11.05
CA ILE A 581 -10.77 -28.82 -11.12
C ILE A 581 -10.46 -28.52 -12.58
N VAL A 582 -10.57 -27.25 -12.97
CA VAL A 582 -10.15 -26.75 -14.28
C VAL A 582 -8.84 -25.98 -14.08
N ASP A 583 -7.73 -26.61 -14.43
CA ASP A 583 -6.40 -25.98 -14.42
C ASP A 583 -6.27 -25.13 -15.69
N VAL A 584 -6.24 -23.81 -15.54
CA VAL A 584 -6.19 -22.84 -16.65
C VAL A 584 -4.79 -22.30 -16.92
N ARG A 585 -3.77 -22.85 -16.25
CA ARG A 585 -2.35 -22.51 -16.47
C ARG A 585 -1.88 -22.91 -17.85
N ALA A 586 -0.82 -22.29 -18.33
CA ALA A 586 -0.14 -22.72 -19.55
C ALA A 586 0.60 -24.04 -19.33
N ASP A 587 0.90 -24.76 -20.41
CA ASP A 587 1.57 -26.06 -20.34
C ASP A 587 2.92 -25.99 -19.62
N TRP A 588 3.75 -24.99 -19.94
CA TRP A 588 5.07 -24.87 -19.32
C TRP A 588 5.00 -24.66 -17.80
N GLU A 589 3.97 -23.98 -17.28
CA GLU A 589 3.82 -23.76 -15.84
C GLU A 589 3.55 -25.09 -15.12
N ARG A 590 2.77 -25.97 -15.74
CA ARG A 590 2.46 -27.31 -15.21
C ARG A 590 3.68 -28.23 -15.25
N GLU A 591 4.50 -28.10 -16.30
CA GLU A 591 5.77 -28.83 -16.41
C GLU A 591 6.79 -28.37 -15.37
N ASP A 592 6.87 -27.06 -15.10
CA ASP A 592 7.87 -26.44 -14.23
C ASP A 592 7.52 -26.57 -12.74
N SER A 593 6.27 -26.24 -12.37
CA SER A 593 5.81 -26.25 -10.97
C SER A 593 5.16 -27.55 -10.54
N GLY A 594 4.75 -28.39 -11.50
CA GLY A 594 3.99 -29.61 -11.26
C GLY A 594 2.49 -29.44 -11.51
N GLN A 595 1.79 -30.56 -11.38
CA GLN A 595 0.35 -30.65 -11.64
C GLN A 595 -0.33 -31.62 -10.68
N ILE A 596 -1.61 -31.36 -10.43
CA ILE A 596 -2.46 -32.27 -9.67
C ILE A 596 -2.78 -33.49 -10.56
N THR A 597 -2.25 -34.66 -10.21
CA THR A 597 -2.48 -35.88 -11.00
C THR A 597 -3.75 -36.58 -10.51
N ASN A 598 -4.90 -36.25 -11.10
CA ASN A 598 -6.17 -36.92 -10.85
C ASN A 598 -7.11 -36.83 -12.07
N ASP A 599 -7.91 -37.88 -12.30
CA ASP A 599 -8.84 -37.97 -13.44
C ASP A 599 -9.95 -36.88 -13.44
N THR A 600 -10.19 -36.26 -12.29
CA THR A 600 -11.15 -35.14 -12.11
C THR A 600 -10.50 -33.76 -12.23
N VAL A 601 -9.21 -33.70 -12.58
CA VAL A 601 -8.52 -32.46 -12.93
C VAL A 601 -8.45 -32.41 -14.45
N VAL A 602 -9.04 -31.38 -15.04
CA VAL A 602 -9.02 -31.14 -16.48
C VAL A 602 -8.18 -29.90 -16.74
N HIS A 603 -7.23 -30.03 -17.65
CA HIS A 603 -6.43 -28.90 -18.09
C HIS A 603 -6.98 -28.33 -19.38
N ILE A 604 -7.31 -27.04 -19.36
CA ILE A 604 -7.75 -26.27 -20.53
C ILE A 604 -7.11 -24.88 -20.36
N PRO A 605 -5.96 -24.63 -21.00
CA PRO A 605 -5.17 -23.41 -20.76
C PRO A 605 -5.93 -22.19 -21.27
N LEU A 606 -6.06 -21.15 -20.43
CA LEU A 606 -6.67 -19.88 -20.84
C LEU A 606 -5.74 -19.11 -21.80
N ILE A 607 -4.43 -19.27 -21.63
CA ILE A 607 -3.40 -18.76 -22.52
C ILE A 607 -2.45 -19.90 -22.93
N TYR A 608 -2.09 -19.93 -24.20
CA TYR A 608 -0.94 -20.68 -24.65
C TYR A 608 0.30 -19.85 -24.38
N SER A 609 1.35 -20.47 -23.86
CA SER A 609 2.64 -19.78 -23.78
C SER A 609 3.79 -20.75 -23.92
N GLU A 610 4.87 -20.25 -24.51
CA GLU A 610 6.08 -21.01 -24.77
C GLU A 610 7.29 -20.25 -24.22
N LYS A 611 8.19 -20.96 -23.53
CA LYS A 611 9.50 -20.43 -23.12
C LYS A 611 10.46 -20.60 -24.31
N LEU A 612 10.64 -19.55 -25.10
CA LEU A 612 11.58 -19.51 -26.22
C LEU A 612 12.88 -18.83 -25.79
N TYR A 613 14.03 -19.39 -26.18
CA TYR A 613 15.31 -18.70 -25.96
C TYR A 613 15.49 -17.63 -27.03
N ASP A 614 15.61 -16.37 -26.60
CA ASP A 614 15.87 -15.23 -27.47
C ASP A 614 17.39 -15.00 -27.56
N PRO A 615 18.02 -15.23 -28.73
CA PRO A 615 19.46 -15.11 -28.89
C PRO A 615 19.94 -13.65 -28.89
N GLU A 616 19.07 -12.67 -29.12
CA GLU A 616 19.44 -11.25 -29.08
C GLU A 616 19.54 -10.78 -27.62
N LEU A 617 18.67 -11.29 -26.75
CA LEU A 617 18.64 -10.96 -25.33
C LEU A 617 19.44 -11.94 -24.44
N ASP A 618 19.98 -13.02 -25.01
CA ASP A 618 20.67 -14.12 -24.30
C ASP A 618 19.88 -14.66 -23.09
N GLN A 619 18.55 -14.73 -23.22
CA GLN A 619 17.67 -15.17 -22.14
C GLN A 619 16.43 -15.90 -22.67
N LYS A 620 15.75 -16.66 -21.79
CA LYS A 620 14.46 -17.28 -22.11
C LYS A 620 13.35 -16.24 -21.99
N VAL A 621 12.70 -15.92 -23.10
CA VAL A 621 11.53 -15.06 -23.18
C VAL A 621 10.27 -15.93 -23.22
N ILE A 622 9.22 -15.48 -22.55
CA ILE A 622 7.91 -16.15 -22.59
C ILE A 622 7.06 -15.44 -23.63
N THR A 623 6.68 -16.13 -24.69
CA THR A 623 5.66 -15.65 -25.63
C THR A 623 4.29 -16.14 -25.16
N GLN A 624 3.28 -15.28 -25.22
CA GLN A 624 1.92 -15.60 -24.76
C GLN A 624 0.90 -15.29 -25.86
N GLU A 625 -0.04 -16.21 -26.07
CA GLU A 625 -1.17 -16.07 -26.98
C GLU A 625 -2.46 -16.51 -26.26
N ALA A 626 -3.52 -15.71 -26.35
CA ALA A 626 -4.80 -16.07 -25.73
C ALA A 626 -5.43 -17.29 -26.42
N ASN A 627 -5.96 -18.24 -25.66
CA ASN A 627 -6.70 -19.37 -26.24
C ASN A 627 -8.10 -18.91 -26.68
N ALA A 628 -8.23 -18.45 -27.93
CA ALA A 628 -9.49 -17.98 -28.50
C ALA A 628 -10.58 -19.08 -28.60
N GLN A 629 -10.23 -20.36 -28.41
CA GLN A 629 -11.19 -21.47 -28.39
C GLN A 629 -11.51 -21.97 -26.97
N TRP A 630 -10.97 -21.35 -25.92
CA TRP A 630 -11.08 -21.82 -24.54
C TRP A 630 -12.52 -22.14 -24.13
N MET A 631 -13.47 -21.24 -24.37
CA MET A 631 -14.87 -21.49 -24.05
C MET A 631 -15.52 -22.63 -24.83
N LYS A 632 -15.11 -22.85 -26.09
CA LYS A 632 -15.63 -23.98 -26.87
C LYS A 632 -15.07 -25.30 -26.33
N GLU A 633 -13.82 -25.30 -25.88
CA GLU A 633 -13.19 -26.47 -25.24
C GLU A 633 -13.87 -26.80 -23.91
N ILE A 634 -14.14 -25.77 -23.09
CA ILE A 634 -14.94 -25.90 -21.86
C ILE A 634 -16.32 -26.48 -22.16
N GLN A 635 -17.08 -25.90 -23.09
CA GLN A 635 -18.43 -26.36 -23.43
C GLN A 635 -18.45 -27.77 -24.03
N ALA A 636 -17.43 -28.12 -24.83
CA ALA A 636 -17.28 -29.46 -25.36
C ALA A 636 -17.00 -30.48 -24.25
N ARG A 637 -16.25 -30.07 -23.21
CA ARG A 637 -15.90 -30.94 -22.08
C ARG A 637 -16.99 -31.02 -21.01
N PHE A 638 -17.63 -29.90 -20.72
CA PHE A 638 -18.65 -29.70 -19.70
C PHE A 638 -19.90 -29.08 -20.34
N PRO A 639 -20.67 -29.86 -21.12
CA PRO A 639 -21.82 -29.34 -21.86
C PRO A 639 -22.99 -28.90 -20.97
N ASP A 640 -22.99 -29.33 -19.70
CA ASP A 640 -23.99 -28.97 -18.70
C ASP A 640 -23.52 -27.74 -17.90
N PRO A 641 -24.20 -26.58 -17.98
CA PRO A 641 -23.84 -25.38 -17.23
C PRO A 641 -23.95 -25.54 -15.71
N ASP A 642 -24.72 -26.52 -15.23
CA ASP A 642 -24.86 -26.83 -13.80
C ASP A 642 -23.67 -27.64 -13.26
N THR A 643 -22.68 -27.96 -14.11
CA THR A 643 -21.46 -28.65 -13.68
C THR A 643 -20.69 -27.81 -12.66
N LYS A 644 -20.40 -28.41 -11.50
CA LYS A 644 -19.57 -27.80 -10.44
C LYS A 644 -18.11 -27.72 -10.87
N LEU A 645 -17.59 -26.52 -11.13
CA LEU A 645 -16.21 -26.29 -11.58
C LEU A 645 -15.40 -25.51 -10.54
N LEU A 646 -14.19 -25.98 -10.25
CA LEU A 646 -13.21 -25.27 -9.43
C LEU A 646 -12.06 -24.79 -10.33
N ILE A 647 -11.97 -23.49 -10.56
CA ILE A 647 -11.01 -22.86 -11.46
C ILE A 647 -9.71 -22.59 -10.70
N MET A 648 -8.59 -22.99 -11.30
CA MET A 648 -7.26 -22.86 -10.72
C MET A 648 -6.28 -22.37 -11.77
N ASP A 649 -5.59 -21.26 -11.49
CA ASP A 649 -4.36 -20.86 -12.18
C ASP A 649 -3.14 -21.05 -11.25
N SER A 650 -2.06 -20.31 -11.45
CA SER A 650 -0.84 -20.43 -10.63
C SER A 650 -1.01 -19.86 -9.21
N ASP A 651 -1.65 -18.70 -9.06
CA ASP A 651 -1.69 -17.91 -7.81
C ASP A 651 -3.11 -17.47 -7.37
N GLY A 652 -4.15 -17.90 -8.09
CA GLY A 652 -5.56 -17.66 -7.85
C GLY A 652 -6.04 -16.27 -8.26
N ARG A 653 -5.32 -15.57 -9.15
CA ARG A 653 -5.57 -14.16 -9.48
C ARG A 653 -6.11 -14.01 -10.90
N ASP A 654 -5.35 -13.34 -11.78
CA ASP A 654 -5.87 -12.73 -12.99
C ASP A 654 -6.52 -13.74 -13.93
N ARG A 655 -5.88 -14.90 -14.16
CA ARG A 655 -6.39 -15.88 -15.13
C ARG A 655 -7.55 -16.67 -14.55
N ALA A 656 -7.48 -17.05 -13.27
CA ALA A 656 -8.59 -17.72 -12.61
C ALA A 656 -9.84 -16.84 -12.53
N LEU A 657 -9.69 -15.54 -12.23
CA LEU A 657 -10.81 -14.59 -12.19
C LEU A 657 -11.35 -14.27 -13.59
N GLN A 658 -10.50 -14.13 -14.61
CA GLN A 658 -10.95 -13.98 -16.00
C GLN A 658 -11.74 -15.21 -16.45
N ALA A 659 -11.23 -16.42 -16.20
CA ALA A 659 -11.93 -17.65 -16.51
C ALA A 659 -13.28 -17.74 -15.78
N LEU A 660 -13.33 -17.36 -14.49
CA LEU A 660 -14.55 -17.30 -13.69
C LEU A 660 -15.60 -16.36 -14.32
N GLN A 661 -15.18 -15.15 -14.72
CA GLN A 661 -16.06 -14.18 -15.36
C GLN A 661 -16.64 -14.71 -16.67
N VAL A 662 -15.79 -15.26 -17.54
CA VAL A 662 -16.22 -15.76 -18.85
C VAL A 662 -17.16 -16.98 -18.70
N LEU A 663 -16.94 -17.83 -17.70
CA LEU A 663 -17.83 -18.94 -17.37
C LEU A 663 -19.20 -18.45 -16.87
N HIS A 664 -19.22 -17.44 -16.02
CA HIS A 664 -20.45 -16.84 -15.52
C HIS A 664 -21.25 -16.19 -16.65
N GLU A 665 -20.59 -15.48 -17.58
CA GLU A 665 -21.21 -14.93 -18.80
C GLU A 665 -21.79 -16.02 -19.71
N ALA A 666 -21.25 -17.24 -19.64
CA ALA A 666 -21.76 -18.41 -20.34
C ALA A 666 -22.82 -19.21 -19.54
N ASN A 667 -23.32 -18.66 -18.42
CA ASN A 667 -24.31 -19.24 -17.52
C ASN A 667 -23.86 -20.49 -16.74
N TYR A 668 -22.56 -20.66 -16.48
CA TYR A 668 -22.12 -21.63 -15.49
C TYR A 668 -22.27 -21.01 -14.10
N GLU A 669 -23.28 -21.42 -13.34
CA GLU A 669 -23.60 -20.83 -12.03
C GLU A 669 -22.78 -21.47 -10.88
N ALA A 670 -22.38 -22.74 -11.04
CA ALA A 670 -21.66 -23.50 -10.01
C ALA A 670 -20.13 -23.43 -10.17
N VAL A 671 -19.59 -22.21 -10.32
CA VAL A 671 -18.16 -21.97 -10.56
C VAL A 671 -17.49 -21.30 -9.37
N VAL A 672 -16.33 -21.81 -8.97
CA VAL A 672 -15.56 -21.32 -7.83
C VAL A 672 -14.11 -21.16 -8.25
N SER A 673 -13.46 -20.05 -7.88
CA SER A 673 -12.02 -19.84 -8.08
C SER A 673 -11.25 -20.23 -6.82
N MET A 674 -10.06 -20.85 -6.98
CA MET A 674 -9.20 -21.18 -5.84
C MET A 674 -8.18 -20.06 -5.56
N ARG A 675 -8.32 -19.41 -4.41
CA ARG A 675 -7.38 -18.41 -3.90
C ARG A 675 -5.99 -19.02 -3.69
N GLY A 676 -4.97 -18.36 -4.24
CA GLY A 676 -3.59 -18.85 -4.16
C GLY A 676 -3.24 -19.88 -5.25
N GLY A 677 -4.22 -20.32 -6.05
CA GLY A 677 -4.00 -21.18 -7.21
C GLY A 677 -3.29 -22.50 -6.87
N TYR A 678 -2.60 -23.06 -7.86
CA TYR A 678 -1.81 -24.27 -7.67
C TYR A 678 -0.71 -24.11 -6.60
N ASN A 679 -0.17 -22.91 -6.39
CA ASN A 679 0.86 -22.68 -5.39
C ASN A 679 0.35 -22.95 -3.97
N ALA A 680 -0.78 -22.34 -3.59
CA ALA A 680 -1.39 -22.60 -2.28
C ALA A 680 -1.86 -24.05 -2.14
N TRP A 681 -2.34 -24.67 -3.23
CA TRP A 681 -2.65 -26.09 -3.23
C TRP A 681 -1.41 -26.94 -2.97
N ASN A 682 -0.30 -26.68 -3.66
CA ASN A 682 0.93 -27.45 -3.56
C ASN A 682 1.64 -27.23 -2.21
N GLU A 683 1.42 -26.10 -1.55
CA GLU A 683 1.85 -25.87 -0.17
C GLU A 683 1.08 -26.75 0.81
N ALA A 684 -0.25 -26.83 0.66
CA ALA A 684 -1.11 -27.60 1.57
C ALA A 684 -1.17 -29.10 1.25
N PHE A 685 -1.01 -29.50 -0.01
CA PHE A 685 -1.23 -30.84 -0.52
C PHE A 685 -0.14 -31.28 -1.49
N ASP A 686 0.19 -32.57 -1.49
CA ASP A 686 1.08 -33.15 -2.48
C ASP A 686 0.32 -33.49 -3.78
N ASN A 687 1.07 -33.88 -4.82
CA ASN A 687 0.48 -34.27 -6.11
C ASN A 687 -0.38 -35.56 -6.02
N LYS A 688 -0.25 -36.32 -4.92
CA LYS A 688 -1.08 -37.48 -4.59
C LYS A 688 -2.26 -37.13 -3.71
N LEU A 689 -2.53 -35.83 -3.53
CA LEU A 689 -3.68 -35.29 -2.81
C LEU A 689 -3.63 -35.55 -1.30
N GLN A 690 -2.47 -35.90 -0.77
CA GLN A 690 -2.24 -36.04 0.65
C GLN A 690 -1.88 -34.67 1.22
N ARG A 691 -2.38 -34.35 2.40
CA ARG A 691 -1.96 -33.16 3.13
C ARG A 691 -0.45 -33.20 3.29
N ARG A 692 0.25 -32.15 2.87
CA ARG A 692 1.63 -31.92 3.28
C ARG A 692 1.56 -31.50 4.73
N TYR A 693 2.12 -32.33 5.60
CA TYR A 693 2.51 -31.86 6.90
C TYR A 693 3.83 -31.13 6.69
N PRO A 694 4.07 -29.99 7.38
CA PRO A 694 5.43 -29.48 7.47
C PRO A 694 6.32 -30.65 7.88
N GLU A 695 7.36 -30.92 7.09
CA GLU A 695 8.29 -32.01 7.38
C GLU A 695 8.89 -31.74 8.76
N ILE A 696 8.39 -32.42 9.79
CA ILE A 696 9.21 -32.69 10.96
C ILE A 696 10.32 -33.58 10.41
N GLU A 697 11.55 -33.06 10.37
CA GLU A 697 12.74 -33.79 9.96
C GLU A 697 12.66 -35.22 10.50
N THR A 698 12.70 -36.18 9.59
CA THR A 698 12.40 -37.58 9.92
C THR A 698 13.30 -38.07 11.06
N ILE A 699 12.75 -38.87 11.97
CA ILE A 699 13.45 -39.51 13.10
C ILE A 699 14.77 -40.19 12.69
N GLN A 700 14.90 -40.60 11.42
CA GLN A 700 16.12 -41.20 10.86
C GLN A 700 17.31 -40.24 10.74
N GLU A 701 17.11 -38.94 10.57
CA GLU A 701 18.19 -37.95 10.53
C GLU A 701 18.66 -37.60 11.96
N ILE A 702 17.73 -37.58 12.92
CA ILE A 702 18.04 -37.48 14.36
C ILE A 702 18.89 -38.69 14.83
N GLU A 703 18.62 -39.90 14.33
CA GLU A 703 19.44 -41.09 14.60
C GLU A 703 20.85 -41.03 14.00
N GLN A 704 21.04 -40.30 12.89
CA GLN A 704 22.35 -40.13 12.25
C GLN A 704 23.18 -38.98 12.84
N MET A 705 22.52 -38.00 13.47
CA MET A 705 23.19 -36.85 14.13
C MET A 705 23.54 -37.10 15.60
N ALA A 706 23.07 -38.19 16.21
CA ALA A 706 23.46 -38.58 17.56
C ALA A 706 24.89 -39.20 17.56
N PRO A 707 25.86 -38.63 18.29
CA PRO A 707 27.19 -39.24 18.41
C PRO A 707 27.09 -40.61 19.09
N GLN A 708 27.71 -41.65 18.50
CA GLN A 708 27.67 -43.05 18.96
C GLN A 708 28.19 -43.29 20.39
N GLU A 709 28.68 -42.28 21.11
CA GLU A 709 29.32 -42.43 22.40
C GLU A 709 28.39 -42.38 23.62
N ASN A 710 27.08 -42.19 23.45
CA ASN A 710 26.12 -42.13 24.57
C ASN A 710 24.94 -43.14 24.47
N ILE A 711 25.15 -44.32 23.88
CA ILE A 711 24.19 -45.43 23.99
C ILE A 711 24.63 -46.36 25.14
N ILE A 712 24.00 -46.22 26.30
CA ILE A 712 24.16 -47.17 27.41
C ILE A 712 23.30 -48.40 27.09
N TRP A 713 23.93 -49.49 26.64
CA TRP A 713 23.29 -50.80 26.58
C TRP A 713 23.11 -51.33 28.01
N LEU A 714 21.89 -51.24 28.55
CA LEU A 714 21.52 -51.95 29.77
C LEU A 714 21.06 -53.36 29.41
N ASP A 715 21.93 -54.34 29.65
CA ASP A 715 21.64 -55.75 29.54
C ASP A 715 20.79 -56.20 30.75
N TRP A 716 19.54 -56.61 30.51
CA TRP A 716 18.66 -57.18 31.52
C TRP A 716 18.31 -58.62 31.16
N SER A 717 18.99 -59.56 31.81
CA SER A 717 18.55 -60.95 31.89
C SER A 717 17.40 -61.05 32.90
N ILE A 718 16.20 -61.39 32.40
CA ILE A 718 15.01 -61.60 33.24
C ILE A 718 15.03 -63.06 33.75
N SER A 719 15.14 -63.21 35.07
CA SER A 719 14.82 -64.45 35.79
C SER A 719 13.32 -64.49 36.06
N LEU A 720 12.62 -65.46 35.46
CA LEU A 720 11.20 -65.71 35.71
C LEU A 720 11.07 -66.65 36.93
N ASP A 721 10.62 -66.12 38.07
CA ASP A 721 9.99 -66.94 39.11
C ASP A 721 8.45 -66.80 39.01
N PRO A 722 7.69 -67.90 38.98
CA PRO A 722 6.25 -67.85 38.80
C PRO A 722 5.52 -67.66 40.13
N CYS A 723 4.65 -66.66 40.21
CA CYS A 723 3.63 -66.57 41.26
C CYS A 723 2.26 -66.99 40.68
N PRO A 724 1.49 -67.88 41.34
CA PRO A 724 0.27 -68.45 40.76
C PRO A 724 -0.95 -67.56 41.07
N LEU A 725 -1.64 -67.10 40.02
CA LEU A 725 -3.00 -66.57 40.15
C LEU A 725 -3.99 -67.74 40.11
N THR A 726 -4.78 -67.85 41.18
CA THR A 726 -5.99 -68.69 41.23
C THR A 726 -7.14 -67.93 40.58
N VAL A 727 -7.82 -68.61 39.67
CA VAL A 727 -9.09 -68.21 39.06
C VAL A 727 -10.22 -68.51 40.05
N ASN A 728 -11.16 -67.58 40.23
CA ASN A 728 -12.57 -67.93 40.46
C ASN A 728 -13.51 -66.75 40.13
N GLU A 729 -14.45 -67.08 39.24
CA GLU A 729 -15.74 -66.50 38.81
C GLU A 729 -15.94 -64.98 38.69
#